data_AF-A0A350JM59-F1
#
_entry.id   AF-A0A350JM59-F1
#
_cell.length_a   1.000
_cell.length_b   1.000
_cell.length_c   1.000
_cell.angle_alpha   90.00
_cell.angle_beta   90.00
_cell.angle_gamma   90.00
#
_symmetry.space_group_name_H-M   'P 1'
#
loop_
_entity.id
_entity.type
_entity.pdbx_description
1 polymer ?
#
loop_
_entity_poly.entity_id
_entity_poly.type
_entity_poly.pdbx_seq_one_letter_code
_entity_poly.pdbx_strand_id
1 'polypeptide(L)'
;MKLKLTFLLSAILCSNFIHAQPGSGQMLELNGSTQYVNCGSINNSGSELTMQGWVYVDQFKSSSPYISSMMGTETTGNQACIRFGDAGLAANKIQFVLLFGSTHVKLNGTTTLDTDRWYHIAATYGSSGMKIYINGVLLVSNSATGSFTSNANFALGRNYANSRILDGFLDEMSVFTAELSQTTIREWMCKRINSAHPNYASLNGYWTLDEGSGTTTEDMSGNSNDGTLVSSPSWENSGAPIGDRSKYIYASTYSIGISHPQGDSIHYTHQNGTVAGVHVYRVDSIPYDTNAPNPLLYLDSSRYWGIFPVGNSGYTSDYYYDGNSFLTSNDDCNIGFANRADGSASSWDNVNFSGVNYSGQIVTWTDSNQSESILGLSANGPHAFVFDHEEPNCFEDSDGSVVVHVSGGESPYSYAWANGSNDSTSTGLTSGHHVFTITDNNGCVSIDSTFLDEPTPVTGAITSTNATCMLVADGSLSVSATGGTMSGYSYQWSDAGNSTTATLTNLLAGGYTITITDANGCEGLETFTLESTGPDPIPNLGPDTNVCGDVTFGMTADVTNGPASGFNWSTGETGPIKIVSEGGTYILTVTNNAGCSGIDTVVVTYVTPLQVELPNSGTGTGSYTINASAGHLFYEWSTSETGQSISVNTSGSYSVTATDSNGCQTSDTIQVTIKPAGISDLSESIFTLTPNPARDIIHLNSIENSGSLELQIFDLAGRVVYTVKSEWTNNMEINLSHFEAGKYIMRVHGGSVVETKSFVKL
;
A
#
# COMPACT_ATOMS: atom_id res chain seq x y z
N MET A 1 -54.59 -22.16 -22.14
CA MET A 1 -53.75 -22.76 -21.08
C MET A 1 -54.06 -24.24 -20.97
N LYS A 2 -53.33 -25.09 -21.69
CA LYS A 2 -53.41 -26.55 -21.56
C LYS A 2 -52.22 -27.00 -20.71
N LEU A 3 -52.48 -27.32 -19.45
CA LEU A 3 -51.54 -28.07 -18.62
C LEU A 3 -51.65 -29.55 -19.05
N LYS A 4 -50.61 -30.10 -19.69
CA LYS A 4 -50.49 -31.56 -19.89
C LYS A 4 -49.61 -32.08 -18.76
N LEU A 5 -50.26 -32.73 -17.80
CA LEU A 5 -49.64 -33.51 -16.74
C LEU A 5 -49.34 -34.91 -17.33
N THR A 6 -48.07 -35.28 -17.44
CA THR A 6 -47.64 -36.57 -18.02
C THR A 6 -47.65 -37.67 -16.94
N PHE A 7 -48.25 -38.80 -17.30
CA PHE A 7 -48.35 -40.03 -16.52
C PHE A 7 -47.02 -40.79 -16.41
N LEU A 8 -46.78 -41.42 -15.26
CA LEU A 8 -45.81 -42.51 -15.08
C LEU A 8 -46.34 -43.84 -15.64
N LEU A 9 -45.38 -44.71 -15.99
CA LEU A 9 -45.44 -46.16 -16.24
C LEU A 9 -45.92 -46.66 -17.62
N SER A 10 -44.96 -47.07 -18.46
CA SER A 10 -44.78 -48.48 -18.83
C SER A 10 -43.52 -48.68 -19.67
N ALA A 11 -42.61 -49.50 -19.15
CA ALA A 11 -41.47 -50.05 -19.87
C ALA A 11 -41.90 -51.06 -20.95
N ILE A 12 -41.01 -51.23 -21.95
CA ILE A 12 -40.87 -52.35 -22.90
C ILE A 12 -41.55 -52.19 -24.28
N LEU A 13 -40.66 -52.18 -25.30
CA LEU A 13 -40.80 -52.29 -26.77
C LEU A 13 -41.05 -50.99 -27.56
N CYS A 14 -40.00 -50.48 -28.20
CA CYS A 14 -39.98 -49.91 -29.58
C CYS A 14 -38.54 -49.48 -29.92
N SER A 15 -37.67 -50.37 -30.43
CA SER A 15 -37.41 -50.61 -31.85
C SER A 15 -36.89 -49.38 -32.63
N ASN A 16 -35.57 -49.39 -32.92
CA ASN A 16 -34.92 -48.82 -34.10
C ASN A 16 -35.22 -47.37 -34.52
N PHE A 17 -35.02 -46.35 -33.69
CA PHE A 17 -35.03 -44.97 -34.21
C PHE A 17 -34.00 -44.06 -33.56
N ILE A 18 -33.18 -43.45 -34.43
CA ILE A 18 -32.20 -42.41 -34.11
C ILE A 18 -32.99 -41.18 -33.61
N HIS A 19 -32.88 -40.81 -32.33
CA HIS A 19 -33.34 -39.53 -31.81
C HIS A 19 -32.23 -38.50 -32.05
N ALA A 20 -32.38 -37.60 -33.01
CA ALA A 20 -31.36 -36.61 -33.29
C ALA A 20 -31.93 -35.22 -33.05
N GLN A 21 -31.14 -34.34 -32.45
CA GLN A 21 -31.54 -32.97 -32.08
C GLN A 21 -31.13 -31.98 -33.18
N PRO A 22 -31.84 -30.85 -33.32
CA PRO A 22 -31.61 -29.88 -34.37
C PRO A 22 -30.33 -29.06 -34.19
N GLY A 23 -30.14 -28.06 -35.05
CA GLY A 23 -29.11 -27.04 -34.84
C GLY A 23 -29.32 -26.32 -33.52
N SER A 24 -28.28 -25.65 -33.08
CA SER A 24 -28.28 -25.12 -31.73
C SER A 24 -28.53 -23.63 -31.69
N GLY A 25 -29.40 -23.21 -30.78
CA GLY A 25 -29.83 -21.82 -30.68
C GLY A 25 -31.35 -21.77 -30.58
N GLN A 26 -32.00 -21.10 -31.51
CA GLN A 26 -33.46 -21.04 -31.56
C GLN A 26 -34.03 -21.92 -32.67
N MET A 27 -35.34 -22.09 -32.60
CA MET A 27 -36.15 -22.70 -33.63
C MET A 27 -37.36 -21.82 -33.90
N LEU A 28 -37.97 -21.99 -35.07
CA LEU A 28 -39.19 -21.29 -35.44
C LEU A 28 -40.42 -22.18 -35.22
N GLU A 29 -41.34 -21.76 -34.35
CA GLU A 29 -42.63 -22.43 -34.12
C GLU A 29 -43.70 -21.92 -35.09
N LEU A 30 -44.41 -22.86 -35.72
CA LEU A 30 -45.51 -22.62 -36.65
C LEU A 30 -46.79 -23.28 -36.15
N ASN A 31 -47.85 -22.48 -36.02
CA ASN A 31 -49.12 -22.87 -35.39
C ASN A 31 -50.07 -23.74 -36.24
N GLY A 32 -49.63 -24.25 -37.39
CA GLY A 32 -50.51 -25.04 -38.25
C GLY A 32 -51.64 -24.27 -38.91
N SER A 33 -51.65 -22.94 -39.00
CA SER A 33 -52.81 -22.22 -39.57
C SER A 33 -52.45 -21.16 -40.59
N THR A 34 -51.62 -20.18 -40.23
CA THR A 34 -51.29 -19.04 -41.11
C THR A 34 -49.81 -18.69 -41.14
N GLN A 35 -49.02 -19.23 -40.22
CA GLN A 35 -47.61 -18.92 -40.05
C GLN A 35 -46.72 -19.73 -40.99
N TYR A 36 -45.75 -19.07 -41.60
CA TYR A 36 -44.71 -19.67 -42.46
C TYR A 36 -43.61 -18.63 -42.74
N VAL A 37 -42.51 -19.06 -43.34
CA VAL A 37 -41.46 -18.17 -43.84
C VAL A 37 -41.59 -18.05 -45.35
N ASN A 38 -41.68 -16.82 -45.85
CA ASN A 38 -41.66 -16.53 -47.28
C ASN A 38 -40.22 -16.18 -47.71
N CYS A 39 -39.56 -17.06 -48.45
CA CYS A 39 -38.18 -16.89 -48.89
C CYS A 39 -38.05 -16.25 -50.28
N GLY A 40 -39.15 -15.72 -50.83
CA GLY A 40 -39.15 -15.14 -52.16
C GLY A 40 -39.00 -16.19 -53.28
N SER A 41 -38.64 -15.71 -54.47
CA SER A 41 -38.48 -16.58 -55.65
C SER A 41 -37.07 -17.15 -55.72
N ILE A 42 -36.92 -18.41 -55.30
CA ILE A 42 -35.65 -19.12 -55.35
C ILE A 42 -35.63 -20.04 -56.57
N ASN A 43 -34.65 -19.86 -57.47
CA ASN A 43 -34.53 -20.72 -58.63
C ASN A 43 -33.82 -22.03 -58.27
N ASN A 44 -34.61 -23.04 -57.94
CA ASN A 44 -34.14 -24.40 -57.71
C ASN A 44 -34.30 -25.30 -58.93
N SER A 45 -34.64 -24.78 -60.11
CA SER A 45 -34.90 -25.62 -61.29
C SER A 45 -33.60 -26.21 -61.83
N GLY A 46 -33.61 -27.47 -62.27
CA GLY A 46 -32.41 -28.09 -62.82
C GLY A 46 -32.48 -29.60 -62.99
N SER A 47 -31.31 -30.22 -63.01
CA SER A 47 -31.13 -31.67 -63.01
C SER A 47 -30.73 -32.24 -61.66
N GLU A 48 -30.44 -31.39 -60.67
CA GLU A 48 -30.01 -31.77 -59.34
C GLU A 48 -30.65 -30.88 -58.28
N LEU A 49 -30.90 -31.43 -57.09
CA LEU A 49 -31.50 -30.74 -55.96
C LEU A 49 -31.18 -31.47 -54.67
N THR A 50 -30.92 -30.73 -53.60
CA THR A 50 -31.08 -31.24 -52.25
C THR A 50 -31.86 -30.24 -51.41
N MET A 51 -32.91 -30.70 -50.76
CA MET A 51 -33.68 -29.94 -49.77
C MET A 51 -33.53 -30.66 -48.43
N GLN A 52 -33.11 -29.95 -47.38
CA GLN A 52 -32.94 -30.56 -46.07
C GLN A 52 -33.18 -29.59 -44.92
N GLY A 53 -33.30 -30.13 -43.71
CA GLY A 53 -33.37 -29.38 -42.47
C GLY A 53 -33.96 -30.22 -41.35
N TRP A 54 -34.13 -29.61 -40.19
CA TRP A 54 -34.77 -30.21 -39.04
C TRP A 54 -36.24 -29.84 -38.98
N VAL A 55 -37.05 -30.82 -38.60
CA VAL A 55 -38.48 -30.61 -38.39
C VAL A 55 -38.98 -31.41 -37.20
N TYR A 56 -39.81 -30.76 -36.39
CA TYR A 56 -40.60 -31.36 -35.34
C TYR A 56 -42.06 -31.13 -35.69
N VAL A 57 -42.89 -32.17 -35.64
CA VAL A 57 -44.30 -32.05 -36.00
C VAL A 57 -45.16 -32.30 -34.76
N ASP A 58 -45.87 -31.26 -34.32
CA ASP A 58 -46.86 -31.36 -33.24
C ASP A 58 -48.07 -32.14 -33.72
N GLN A 59 -48.58 -31.80 -34.90
CA GLN A 59 -49.73 -32.48 -35.50
C GLN A 59 -49.62 -32.66 -37.01
N PHE A 60 -49.73 -33.92 -37.44
CA PHE A 60 -49.90 -34.26 -38.84
C PHE A 60 -51.34 -34.05 -39.29
N LYS A 61 -51.55 -33.21 -40.29
CA LYS A 61 -52.87 -32.98 -40.87
C LYS A 61 -53.19 -34.01 -41.95
N SER A 62 -54.41 -34.53 -41.94
CA SER A 62 -54.79 -35.76 -42.65
C SER A 62 -55.68 -35.58 -43.89
N SER A 63 -56.14 -34.36 -44.19
CA SER A 63 -56.99 -34.10 -45.36
C SER A 63 -56.27 -33.20 -46.36
N SER A 64 -56.09 -33.65 -47.61
CA SER A 64 -55.67 -32.77 -48.71
C SER A 64 -56.81 -31.79 -49.05
N PRO A 65 -56.55 -30.48 -49.25
CA PRO A 65 -55.26 -29.82 -49.41
C PRO A 65 -54.62 -29.31 -48.10
N TYR A 66 -55.08 -29.72 -46.93
CA TYR A 66 -54.62 -29.22 -45.62
C TYR A 66 -53.52 -30.05 -44.95
N ILE A 67 -52.85 -30.96 -45.65
CA ILE A 67 -51.70 -31.76 -45.15
C ILE A 67 -50.53 -30.90 -44.62
N SER A 68 -49.64 -31.41 -43.76
CA SER A 68 -48.50 -30.60 -43.26
C SER A 68 -47.36 -30.51 -44.28
N SER A 69 -46.61 -29.40 -44.35
CA SER A 69 -45.46 -29.25 -45.26
C SER A 69 -44.24 -28.67 -44.57
N MET A 70 -43.08 -29.27 -44.81
CA MET A 70 -41.81 -28.81 -44.25
C MET A 70 -41.24 -27.62 -45.04
N MET A 71 -41.21 -27.72 -46.37
CA MET A 71 -40.76 -26.63 -47.25
C MET A 71 -41.17 -26.90 -48.70
N GLY A 72 -41.30 -25.85 -49.50
CA GLY A 72 -41.49 -25.97 -50.93
C GLY A 72 -42.08 -24.76 -51.61
N THR A 73 -42.37 -24.91 -52.89
CA THR A 73 -42.94 -23.84 -53.73
C THR A 73 -44.44 -23.60 -53.48
N GLU A 74 -44.88 -22.34 -53.62
CA GLU A 74 -46.24 -21.89 -53.30
C GLU A 74 -47.21 -21.77 -54.49
N THR A 75 -46.79 -22.06 -55.72
CA THR A 75 -47.66 -21.97 -56.91
C THR A 75 -48.71 -23.06 -56.97
N THR A 76 -49.79 -22.80 -57.73
CA THR A 76 -50.83 -23.78 -58.07
C THR A 76 -50.19 -24.98 -58.76
N GLY A 77 -49.99 -26.05 -57.98
CA GLY A 77 -49.38 -27.28 -58.46
C GLY A 77 -47.94 -27.54 -58.03
N ASN A 78 -47.50 -27.16 -56.82
CA ASN A 78 -46.33 -27.71 -56.09
C ASN A 78 -45.18 -28.20 -56.98
N GLN A 79 -44.30 -27.29 -57.39
CA GLN A 79 -43.22 -27.57 -58.31
C GLN A 79 -42.06 -28.36 -57.66
N ALA A 80 -41.69 -28.01 -56.43
CA ALA A 80 -40.78 -28.80 -55.58
C ALA A 80 -41.19 -28.67 -54.10
N CYS A 81 -41.36 -29.78 -53.38
CA CYS A 81 -41.64 -29.73 -51.95
C CYS A 81 -41.33 -31.03 -51.18
N ILE A 82 -41.11 -30.86 -49.88
CA ILE A 82 -41.14 -31.92 -48.86
C ILE A 82 -42.39 -31.71 -48.01
N ARG A 83 -43.29 -32.68 -48.01
CA ARG A 83 -44.58 -32.63 -47.28
C ARG A 83 -44.90 -33.94 -46.57
N PHE A 84 -45.91 -33.93 -45.71
CA PHE A 84 -46.35 -35.07 -44.92
C PHE A 84 -47.78 -35.45 -45.27
N GLY A 85 -47.96 -36.65 -45.81
CA GLY A 85 -49.25 -37.14 -46.31
C GLY A 85 -49.64 -36.60 -47.69
N ASP A 86 -50.61 -37.26 -48.30
CA ASP A 86 -51.28 -36.88 -49.55
C ASP A 86 -52.54 -37.74 -49.72
N ALA A 87 -53.32 -37.53 -50.78
CA ALA A 87 -54.39 -38.47 -51.13
C ALA A 87 -53.82 -39.89 -51.32
N GLY A 88 -54.21 -40.83 -50.44
CA GLY A 88 -53.71 -42.21 -50.45
C GLY A 88 -52.38 -42.45 -49.72
N LEU A 89 -51.82 -41.43 -49.05
CA LEU A 89 -50.62 -41.52 -48.21
C LEU A 89 -50.96 -41.07 -46.79
N ALA A 90 -50.58 -41.87 -45.79
CA ALA A 90 -50.83 -41.54 -44.39
C ALA A 90 -50.24 -40.17 -44.00
N ALA A 91 -50.95 -39.43 -43.15
CA ALA A 91 -50.64 -38.05 -42.77
C ALA A 91 -49.22 -37.87 -42.21
N ASN A 92 -48.68 -38.90 -41.56
CA ASN A 92 -47.37 -38.92 -40.93
C ASN A 92 -46.29 -39.62 -41.78
N LYS A 93 -46.48 -39.73 -43.11
CA LYS A 93 -45.45 -40.21 -44.03
C LYS A 93 -44.93 -39.08 -44.89
N ILE A 94 -43.61 -38.99 -45.01
CA ILE A 94 -42.93 -38.01 -45.86
C ILE A 94 -43.26 -38.29 -47.33
N GLN A 95 -43.41 -37.23 -48.11
CA GLN A 95 -43.46 -37.28 -49.56
C GLN A 95 -42.59 -36.17 -50.14
N PHE A 96 -41.72 -36.55 -51.08
CA PHE A 96 -40.95 -35.62 -51.88
C PHE A 96 -41.58 -35.53 -53.28
N VAL A 97 -41.87 -34.30 -53.74
CA VAL A 97 -42.56 -34.05 -55.02
C VAL A 97 -41.75 -33.11 -55.88
N LEU A 98 -41.58 -33.47 -57.15
CA LEU A 98 -40.97 -32.63 -58.18
C LEU A 98 -41.86 -32.59 -59.43
N LEU A 99 -41.89 -31.44 -60.11
CA LEU A 99 -42.61 -31.24 -61.37
C LEU A 99 -41.67 -31.40 -62.57
N PHE A 100 -41.91 -32.44 -63.37
CA PHE A 100 -41.20 -32.68 -64.63
C PHE A 100 -42.12 -32.32 -65.80
N GLY A 101 -41.83 -31.20 -66.47
CA GLY A 101 -42.73 -30.64 -67.48
C GLY A 101 -44.09 -30.26 -66.87
N SER A 102 -45.12 -31.05 -67.14
CA SER A 102 -46.48 -30.91 -66.58
C SER A 102 -46.86 -32.03 -65.60
N THR A 103 -45.95 -32.95 -65.28
CA THR A 103 -46.22 -34.15 -64.47
C THR A 103 -45.54 -34.10 -63.11
N HIS A 104 -46.32 -34.28 -62.03
CA HIS A 104 -45.78 -34.46 -60.68
C HIS A 104 -45.24 -35.87 -60.48
N VAL A 105 -43.94 -35.99 -60.22
CA VAL A 105 -43.32 -37.23 -59.74
C VAL A 105 -43.24 -37.17 -58.22
N LYS A 106 -43.78 -38.19 -57.56
CA LYS A 106 -43.89 -38.29 -56.10
C LYS A 106 -43.08 -39.47 -55.61
N LEU A 107 -42.23 -39.26 -54.61
CA LEU A 107 -41.54 -40.31 -53.87
C LEU A 107 -42.14 -40.38 -52.47
N ASN A 108 -42.78 -41.51 -52.13
CA ASN A 108 -43.42 -41.72 -50.83
C ASN A 108 -42.44 -42.40 -49.88
N GLY A 109 -42.30 -41.86 -48.66
CA GLY A 109 -41.58 -42.50 -47.57
C GLY A 109 -42.23 -43.82 -47.15
N THR A 110 -41.40 -44.78 -46.73
CA THR A 110 -41.84 -46.11 -46.30
C THR A 110 -42.20 -46.14 -44.80
N THR A 111 -41.56 -45.28 -44.00
CA THR A 111 -41.72 -45.19 -42.53
C THR A 111 -42.72 -44.11 -42.11
N THR A 112 -43.47 -44.38 -41.05
CA THR A 112 -44.32 -43.42 -40.33
C THR A 112 -43.50 -42.63 -39.32
N LEU A 113 -43.71 -41.32 -39.25
CA LEU A 113 -43.13 -40.45 -38.25
C LEU A 113 -44.04 -40.35 -37.03
N ASP A 114 -43.43 -40.31 -35.86
CA ASP A 114 -44.09 -39.98 -34.60
C ASP A 114 -44.20 -38.46 -34.45
N THR A 115 -45.23 -38.00 -33.72
CA THR A 115 -45.29 -36.62 -33.23
C THR A 115 -44.35 -36.45 -32.05
N ASP A 116 -44.17 -35.21 -31.61
CA ASP A 116 -43.42 -34.86 -30.41
C ASP A 116 -41.92 -35.22 -30.44
N ARG A 117 -41.30 -35.20 -31.64
CA ARG A 117 -39.85 -35.43 -31.80
C ARG A 117 -39.27 -34.77 -33.05
N TRP A 118 -37.98 -34.44 -32.97
CA TRP A 118 -37.17 -33.98 -34.09
C TRP A 118 -36.78 -35.08 -35.08
N TYR A 119 -36.76 -34.68 -36.35
CA TYR A 119 -36.20 -35.45 -37.46
C TYR A 119 -35.39 -34.52 -38.36
N HIS A 120 -34.18 -34.94 -38.72
CA HIS A 120 -33.48 -34.37 -39.87
C HIS A 120 -34.02 -35.05 -41.13
N ILE A 121 -34.63 -34.29 -42.01
CA ILE A 121 -35.14 -34.79 -43.28
C ILE A 121 -34.30 -34.20 -44.40
N ALA A 122 -33.81 -35.07 -45.29
CA ALA A 122 -33.21 -34.64 -46.54
C ALA A 122 -33.87 -35.34 -47.72
N ALA A 123 -34.11 -34.61 -48.80
CA ALA A 123 -34.59 -35.15 -50.06
C ALA A 123 -33.65 -34.70 -51.18
N THR A 124 -33.11 -35.67 -51.93
CA THR A 124 -32.16 -35.40 -53.01
C THR A 124 -32.74 -35.82 -54.35
N TYR A 125 -32.34 -35.15 -55.41
CA TYR A 125 -32.56 -35.53 -56.80
C TYR A 125 -31.28 -35.28 -57.59
N GLY A 126 -30.97 -36.20 -58.51
CA GLY A 126 -29.83 -36.08 -59.40
C GLY A 126 -29.71 -37.27 -60.34
N SER A 127 -28.49 -37.58 -60.74
CA SER A 127 -28.18 -38.68 -61.69
C SER A 127 -28.71 -40.05 -61.25
N SER A 128 -28.94 -40.25 -59.95
CA SER A 128 -29.38 -41.51 -59.37
C SER A 128 -30.84 -41.50 -58.89
N GLY A 129 -31.63 -40.54 -59.36
CA GLY A 129 -33.06 -40.43 -59.10
C GLY A 129 -33.38 -39.66 -57.82
N MET A 130 -34.65 -39.72 -57.40
CA MET A 130 -35.09 -39.10 -56.16
C MET A 130 -34.78 -40.00 -54.97
N LYS A 131 -34.38 -39.42 -53.84
CA LYS A 131 -34.11 -40.12 -52.58
C LYS A 131 -34.68 -39.35 -51.40
N ILE A 132 -35.08 -40.06 -50.35
CA ILE A 132 -35.44 -39.49 -49.05
C ILE A 132 -34.52 -40.11 -48.00
N TYR A 133 -34.00 -39.27 -47.11
CA TYR A 133 -33.20 -39.64 -45.95
C TYR A 133 -33.91 -39.14 -44.69
N ILE A 134 -33.89 -39.96 -43.64
CA ILE A 134 -34.30 -39.58 -42.29
C ILE A 134 -33.08 -39.78 -41.39
N ASN A 135 -32.71 -38.74 -40.63
CA ASN A 135 -31.60 -38.74 -39.68
C ASN A 135 -30.30 -39.25 -40.33
N GLY A 136 -30.04 -38.79 -41.55
CA GLY A 136 -28.86 -39.16 -42.35
C GLY A 136 -28.89 -40.59 -42.91
N VAL A 137 -29.98 -41.35 -42.75
CA VAL A 137 -30.13 -42.72 -43.27
C VAL A 137 -31.04 -42.73 -44.49
N LEU A 138 -30.58 -43.32 -45.60
CA LEU A 138 -31.38 -43.51 -46.81
C LEU A 138 -32.63 -44.36 -46.49
N LEU A 139 -33.81 -43.79 -46.71
CA LEU A 139 -35.09 -44.44 -46.46
C LEU A 139 -35.63 -45.13 -47.71
N VAL A 140 -35.66 -44.41 -48.83
CA VAL A 140 -36.27 -44.85 -50.08
C VAL A 140 -35.68 -44.07 -51.25
N SER A 141 -35.64 -44.71 -52.42
CA SER A 141 -35.22 -44.09 -53.68
C SER A 141 -36.10 -44.55 -54.85
N ASN A 142 -36.06 -43.81 -55.96
CA ASN A 142 -36.61 -44.23 -57.25
C ASN A 142 -35.58 -44.02 -58.37
N SER A 143 -36.03 -44.15 -59.63
CA SER A 143 -35.21 -43.97 -60.82
C SER A 143 -35.74 -42.85 -61.72
N ALA A 144 -36.29 -41.78 -61.13
CA ALA A 144 -36.75 -40.62 -61.89
C ALA A 144 -35.57 -39.95 -62.63
N THR A 145 -35.81 -39.44 -63.84
CA THR A 145 -34.78 -38.79 -64.68
C THR A 145 -35.38 -37.60 -65.43
N GLY A 146 -34.54 -36.62 -65.77
CA GLY A 146 -34.93 -35.43 -66.53
C GLY A 146 -34.66 -34.13 -65.78
N SER A 147 -35.20 -33.03 -66.29
CA SER A 147 -35.13 -31.73 -65.62
C SER A 147 -36.46 -31.39 -64.97
N PHE A 148 -36.42 -30.92 -63.73
CA PHE A 148 -37.60 -30.45 -63.01
C PHE A 148 -37.65 -28.92 -63.02
N THR A 149 -38.84 -28.38 -62.85
CA THR A 149 -39.06 -26.94 -62.68
C THR A 149 -39.42 -26.64 -61.23
N SER A 150 -38.92 -25.51 -60.72
CA SER A 150 -39.20 -25.01 -59.36
C SER A 150 -39.11 -23.48 -59.30
N ASN A 151 -39.46 -22.80 -60.40
CA ASN A 151 -39.37 -21.35 -60.57
C ASN A 151 -40.58 -20.62 -59.99
N ALA A 152 -40.79 -20.76 -58.68
CA ALA A 152 -41.90 -20.17 -57.96
C ALA A 152 -41.45 -19.60 -56.61
N ASN A 153 -42.34 -18.85 -55.97
CA ASN A 153 -42.14 -18.42 -54.59
C ASN A 153 -41.92 -19.65 -53.70
N PHE A 154 -40.90 -19.62 -52.86
CA PHE A 154 -40.48 -20.70 -51.99
C PHE A 154 -40.77 -20.34 -50.54
N ALA A 155 -41.20 -21.32 -49.75
CA ALA A 155 -41.56 -21.13 -48.37
C ALA A 155 -41.04 -22.25 -47.47
N LEU A 156 -40.71 -21.90 -46.22
CA LEU A 156 -40.49 -22.84 -45.12
C LEU A 156 -41.80 -22.98 -44.34
N GLY A 157 -42.14 -24.21 -43.96
CA GLY A 157 -43.35 -24.53 -43.23
C GLY A 157 -44.63 -24.50 -44.06
N ARG A 158 -44.51 -24.39 -45.39
CA ARG A 158 -45.65 -24.32 -46.31
C ARG A 158 -45.29 -24.80 -47.71
N ASN A 159 -46.26 -25.37 -48.41
CA ASN A 159 -46.22 -25.55 -49.86
C ASN A 159 -47.65 -25.42 -50.42
N TYR A 160 -47.87 -24.69 -51.51
CA TYR A 160 -49.22 -24.28 -52.02
C TYR A 160 -49.85 -23.06 -51.32
N ALA A 161 -50.31 -22.10 -52.11
CA ALA A 161 -50.95 -20.89 -51.62
C ALA A 161 -52.17 -21.18 -50.72
N ASN A 162 -52.19 -20.57 -49.53
CA ASN A 162 -53.27 -20.63 -48.52
C ASN A 162 -53.59 -22.03 -47.96
N SER A 163 -52.68 -23.01 -48.08
CA SER A 163 -52.88 -24.34 -47.51
C SER A 163 -51.54 -25.03 -47.20
N ARG A 164 -51.62 -26.22 -46.63
CA ARG A 164 -50.48 -27.08 -46.25
C ARG A 164 -49.42 -26.49 -45.34
N ILE A 165 -49.88 -25.89 -44.25
CA ILE A 165 -49.03 -25.23 -43.29
C ILE A 165 -48.57 -26.23 -42.22
N LEU A 166 -47.32 -26.17 -41.81
CA LEU A 166 -46.77 -26.97 -40.72
C LEU A 166 -47.39 -26.58 -39.37
N ASP A 167 -47.70 -27.58 -38.57
CA ASP A 167 -47.98 -27.45 -37.13
C ASP A 167 -46.80 -28.08 -36.39
N GLY A 168 -45.90 -27.25 -35.85
CA GLY A 168 -44.65 -27.68 -35.24
C GLY A 168 -43.47 -26.73 -35.53
N PHE A 169 -42.25 -27.25 -35.48
CA PHE A 169 -41.03 -26.46 -35.46
C PHE A 169 -40.09 -26.76 -36.63
N LEU A 170 -39.32 -25.76 -37.05
CA LEU A 170 -38.29 -25.85 -38.07
C LEU A 170 -36.97 -25.29 -37.58
N ASP A 171 -35.87 -25.86 -38.08
CA ASP A 171 -34.50 -25.42 -37.75
C ASP A 171 -33.50 -25.88 -38.85
N GLU A 172 -32.41 -25.14 -39.07
CA GLU A 172 -31.33 -25.37 -40.05
C GLU A 172 -31.80 -25.74 -41.48
N MET A 173 -32.72 -24.95 -42.03
CA MET A 173 -33.33 -25.22 -43.33
C MET A 173 -32.40 -24.85 -44.48
N SER A 174 -32.11 -25.77 -45.40
CA SER A 174 -31.19 -25.51 -46.52
C SER A 174 -31.64 -26.14 -47.85
N VAL A 175 -31.23 -25.48 -48.93
CA VAL A 175 -31.49 -25.90 -50.31
C VAL A 175 -30.21 -25.79 -51.14
N PHE A 176 -29.88 -26.86 -51.86
CA PHE A 176 -28.73 -26.96 -52.75
C PHE A 176 -29.16 -27.27 -54.18
N THR A 177 -28.47 -26.70 -55.15
CA THR A 177 -28.59 -27.00 -56.58
C THR A 177 -27.73 -28.20 -57.01
N ALA A 178 -27.40 -29.10 -56.08
CA ALA A 178 -26.62 -30.31 -56.31
C ALA A 178 -27.20 -31.52 -55.58
N GLU A 179 -26.89 -32.73 -56.05
CA GLU A 179 -27.21 -33.99 -55.36
C GLU A 179 -26.18 -34.24 -54.24
N LEU A 180 -26.54 -34.01 -52.98
CA LEU A 180 -25.64 -34.29 -51.86
C LEU A 180 -25.50 -35.80 -51.62
N SER A 181 -24.27 -36.20 -51.27
CA SER A 181 -24.02 -37.57 -50.83
C SER A 181 -24.61 -37.82 -49.43
N GLN A 182 -24.92 -39.07 -49.10
CA GLN A 182 -25.36 -39.43 -47.76
C GLN A 182 -24.34 -39.04 -46.68
N THR A 183 -23.04 -39.13 -46.98
CA THR A 183 -21.96 -38.69 -46.09
C THR A 183 -22.04 -37.19 -45.81
N THR A 184 -22.26 -36.39 -46.85
CA THR A 184 -22.39 -34.93 -46.73
C THR A 184 -23.65 -34.53 -45.94
N ILE A 185 -24.77 -35.21 -46.18
CA ILE A 185 -26.01 -35.02 -45.41
C ILE A 185 -25.77 -35.28 -43.92
N ARG A 186 -25.07 -36.39 -43.61
CA ARG A 186 -24.71 -36.75 -42.22
C ARG A 186 -23.75 -35.75 -41.58
N GLU A 187 -22.86 -35.17 -42.36
CA GLU A 187 -21.95 -34.14 -41.87
C GLU A 187 -22.69 -32.86 -41.52
N TRP A 188 -23.59 -32.39 -42.37
CA TRP A 188 -24.28 -31.10 -42.20
C TRP A 188 -25.51 -31.13 -41.32
N MET A 189 -26.11 -32.30 -41.07
CA MET A 189 -27.11 -32.39 -40.00
C MET A 189 -26.49 -32.16 -38.62
N CYS A 190 -25.16 -32.30 -38.47
CA CYS A 190 -24.49 -32.22 -37.18
C CYS A 190 -23.75 -30.89 -36.95
N LYS A 191 -23.52 -30.07 -37.97
CA LYS A 191 -22.84 -28.78 -37.83
C LYS A 191 -23.34 -27.78 -38.86
N ARG A 192 -23.21 -26.50 -38.57
CA ARG A 192 -23.56 -25.44 -39.52
C ARG A 192 -22.78 -25.55 -40.83
N ILE A 193 -23.50 -25.29 -41.91
CA ILE A 193 -22.93 -25.30 -43.27
C ILE A 193 -21.94 -24.14 -43.39
N ASN A 194 -20.73 -24.40 -43.87
CA ASN A 194 -19.68 -23.39 -43.98
C ASN A 194 -18.97 -23.44 -45.34
N SER A 195 -18.36 -22.31 -45.68
CA SER A 195 -17.74 -22.05 -46.99
C SER A 195 -16.51 -22.89 -47.31
N ALA A 196 -15.96 -23.64 -46.34
CA ALA A 196 -14.80 -24.50 -46.58
C ALA A 196 -15.17 -25.82 -47.29
N HIS A 197 -16.44 -26.24 -47.26
CA HIS A 197 -16.86 -27.51 -47.85
C HIS A 197 -17.09 -27.37 -49.38
N PRO A 198 -16.65 -28.33 -50.23
CA PRO A 198 -16.77 -28.21 -51.70
C PRO A 198 -18.19 -27.99 -52.21
N ASN A 199 -19.18 -28.60 -51.57
CA ASN A 199 -20.60 -28.45 -51.93
C ASN A 199 -21.20 -27.09 -51.52
N TYR A 200 -20.49 -26.23 -50.78
CA TYR A 200 -20.99 -24.89 -50.42
C TYR A 200 -21.31 -24.05 -51.66
N ALA A 201 -20.54 -24.20 -52.74
CA ALA A 201 -20.79 -23.49 -54.00
C ALA A 201 -22.16 -23.82 -54.64
N SER A 202 -22.80 -24.92 -54.25
CA SER A 202 -24.14 -25.30 -54.70
C SER A 202 -25.26 -24.86 -53.76
N LEU A 203 -24.92 -24.25 -52.61
CA LEU A 203 -25.89 -23.78 -51.63
C LEU A 203 -26.66 -22.58 -52.21
N ASN A 204 -27.98 -22.74 -52.31
CA ASN A 204 -28.87 -21.75 -52.91
C ASN A 204 -29.67 -20.96 -51.87
N GLY A 205 -29.90 -21.55 -50.69
CA GLY A 205 -30.51 -20.89 -49.55
C GLY A 205 -30.23 -21.64 -48.27
N TYR A 206 -29.96 -20.91 -47.19
CA TYR A 206 -29.71 -21.47 -45.86
C TYR A 206 -30.25 -20.55 -44.77
N TRP A 207 -31.28 -20.99 -44.07
CA TRP A 207 -31.90 -20.26 -42.95
C TRP A 207 -31.68 -21.06 -41.68
N THR A 208 -30.90 -20.51 -40.75
CA THR A 208 -30.61 -21.18 -39.49
C THR A 208 -31.80 -21.14 -38.56
N LEU A 209 -32.64 -20.09 -38.64
CA LEU A 209 -33.80 -19.88 -37.77
C LEU A 209 -33.40 -19.66 -36.29
N ASP A 210 -32.38 -18.83 -36.09
CA ASP A 210 -31.75 -18.55 -34.80
C ASP A 210 -31.95 -17.11 -34.28
N GLU A 211 -32.78 -16.30 -34.96
CA GLU A 211 -32.73 -14.85 -34.84
C GLU A 211 -33.23 -14.26 -33.50
N GLY A 212 -33.87 -15.01 -32.61
CA GLY A 212 -34.32 -14.46 -31.31
C GLY A 212 -35.68 -13.80 -31.37
N SER A 213 -35.89 -13.03 -32.43
CA SER A 213 -36.90 -11.99 -32.54
C SER A 213 -36.93 -11.40 -33.96
N GLY A 214 -37.88 -10.51 -34.23
CA GLY A 214 -37.95 -9.77 -35.49
C GLY A 214 -38.96 -10.33 -36.49
N THR A 215 -38.86 -9.89 -37.75
CA THR A 215 -39.83 -10.19 -38.81
C THR A 215 -39.21 -10.89 -40.02
N THR A 216 -37.92 -11.21 -39.96
CA THR A 216 -37.16 -11.83 -41.05
C THR A 216 -36.22 -12.89 -40.50
N THR A 217 -35.82 -13.83 -41.36
CA THR A 217 -34.70 -14.75 -41.14
C THR A 217 -33.67 -14.57 -42.24
N GLU A 218 -32.38 -14.55 -41.88
CA GLU A 218 -31.27 -14.27 -42.78
C GLU A 218 -30.93 -15.50 -43.65
N ASP A 219 -30.63 -15.26 -44.93
CA ASP A 219 -30.06 -16.28 -45.81
C ASP A 219 -28.53 -16.31 -45.72
N MET A 220 -28.03 -17.28 -44.96
CA MET A 220 -26.61 -17.53 -44.73
C MET A 220 -25.86 -18.09 -45.94
N SER A 221 -26.55 -18.37 -47.06
CA SER A 221 -25.87 -18.83 -48.28
C SER A 221 -25.11 -17.72 -49.00
N GLY A 222 -25.45 -16.45 -48.71
CA GLY A 222 -24.90 -15.28 -49.40
C GLY A 222 -25.61 -14.92 -50.71
N ASN A 223 -26.75 -15.57 -51.01
CA ASN A 223 -27.55 -15.29 -52.21
C ASN A 223 -28.69 -14.28 -51.97
N SER A 224 -28.77 -13.71 -50.76
CA SER A 224 -29.77 -12.71 -50.37
C SER A 224 -31.22 -13.18 -50.52
N ASN A 225 -31.47 -14.47 -50.26
CA ASN A 225 -32.82 -15.04 -50.23
C ASN A 225 -33.43 -14.95 -48.81
N ASP A 226 -33.30 -13.80 -48.14
CA ASP A 226 -33.79 -13.61 -46.77
C ASP A 226 -35.28 -13.94 -46.67
N GLY A 227 -35.65 -14.69 -45.64
CA GLY A 227 -37.02 -15.08 -45.37
C GLY A 227 -37.80 -13.98 -44.67
N THR A 228 -39.00 -13.67 -45.12
CA THR A 228 -39.96 -12.82 -44.39
C THR A 228 -40.91 -13.68 -43.58
N LEU A 229 -41.02 -13.42 -42.28
CA LEU A 229 -41.94 -14.13 -41.40
C LEU A 229 -43.39 -13.67 -41.64
N VAL A 230 -44.28 -14.62 -41.91
CA VAL A 230 -45.70 -14.32 -42.17
C VAL A 230 -46.55 -14.68 -40.96
N SER A 231 -47.45 -13.76 -40.57
CA SER A 231 -48.36 -13.92 -39.43
C SER A 231 -47.65 -14.14 -38.08
N SER A 232 -46.45 -13.58 -37.92
CA SER A 232 -45.68 -13.55 -36.66
C SER A 232 -45.55 -14.92 -35.98
N PRO A 233 -44.78 -15.86 -36.56
CA PRO A 233 -44.33 -17.09 -35.89
C PRO A 233 -43.64 -16.80 -34.55
N SER A 234 -43.70 -17.75 -33.63
CA SER A 234 -42.97 -17.70 -32.36
C SER A 234 -41.54 -18.23 -32.52
N TRP A 235 -40.65 -17.70 -31.70
CA TRP A 235 -39.30 -18.21 -31.54
C TRP A 235 -39.22 -19.00 -30.25
N GLU A 236 -38.71 -20.21 -30.33
CA GLU A 236 -38.56 -21.11 -29.18
C GLU A 236 -37.11 -21.60 -29.09
N ASN A 237 -36.69 -22.07 -27.91
CA ASN A 237 -35.36 -22.63 -27.75
C ASN A 237 -35.32 -24.02 -28.39
N SER A 238 -34.40 -24.29 -29.34
CA SER A 238 -34.41 -25.54 -30.11
C SER A 238 -34.20 -26.79 -29.25
N GLY A 239 -33.72 -26.61 -28.02
CA GLY A 239 -33.47 -27.67 -27.04
C GLY A 239 -32.20 -28.48 -27.33
N ALA A 240 -31.65 -28.32 -28.54
CA ALA A 240 -30.32 -28.78 -28.90
C ALA A 240 -29.27 -27.92 -28.20
N PRO A 241 -28.36 -28.53 -27.42
CA PRO A 241 -27.26 -27.80 -26.81
C PRO A 241 -26.44 -27.04 -27.85
N ILE A 242 -26.10 -25.78 -27.55
CA ILE A 242 -25.22 -24.95 -28.38
C ILE A 242 -23.87 -25.65 -28.54
N GLY A 243 -23.48 -26.01 -29.77
CA GLY A 243 -22.34 -26.89 -29.96
C GLY A 243 -21.89 -27.02 -31.41
N ASP A 244 -21.03 -26.11 -31.86
CA ASP A 244 -20.41 -26.07 -33.20
C ASP A 244 -19.49 -27.27 -33.53
N ARG A 245 -19.34 -28.25 -32.62
CA ARG A 245 -18.37 -29.36 -32.73
C ARG A 245 -18.95 -30.69 -32.32
N SER A 246 -19.84 -31.20 -33.15
CA SER A 246 -20.25 -32.59 -33.16
C SER A 246 -19.23 -33.47 -33.90
N LYS A 247 -19.09 -34.72 -33.47
CA LYS A 247 -18.42 -35.75 -34.26
C LYS A 247 -19.30 -37.00 -34.31
N TYR A 248 -19.40 -37.59 -35.51
CA TYR A 248 -20.19 -38.80 -35.75
C TYR A 248 -19.35 -39.88 -36.43
N ILE A 249 -19.50 -41.15 -36.02
CA ILE A 249 -18.89 -42.30 -36.71
C ILE A 249 -19.94 -43.41 -36.90
N TYR A 250 -20.13 -43.88 -38.15
CA TYR A 250 -20.96 -45.05 -38.49
C TYR A 250 -20.08 -46.29 -38.75
N ALA A 251 -19.51 -46.92 -37.72
CA ALA A 251 -18.63 -48.09 -37.85
C ALA A 251 -18.87 -49.12 -36.72
N SER A 252 -18.47 -50.38 -36.92
CA SER A 252 -18.64 -51.44 -35.90
C SER A 252 -17.61 -51.42 -34.76
N THR A 253 -16.53 -50.66 -34.91
CA THR A 253 -15.48 -50.44 -33.88
C THR A 253 -14.88 -49.06 -34.12
N TYR A 254 -14.93 -48.18 -33.11
CA TYR A 254 -14.38 -46.84 -33.23
C TYR A 254 -14.10 -46.20 -31.86
N SER A 255 -13.20 -45.22 -31.85
CA SER A 255 -13.00 -44.26 -30.76
C SER A 255 -13.17 -42.86 -31.31
N ILE A 256 -13.85 -42.00 -30.56
CA ILE A 256 -14.19 -40.64 -30.94
C ILE A 256 -13.97 -39.74 -29.73
N GLY A 257 -13.36 -38.57 -29.92
CA GLY A 257 -13.14 -37.62 -28.85
C GLY A 257 -13.39 -36.21 -29.33
N ILE A 258 -13.80 -35.36 -28.40
CA ILE A 258 -13.93 -33.91 -28.56
C ILE A 258 -13.26 -33.21 -27.38
N SER A 259 -12.70 -32.04 -27.64
CA SER A 259 -11.94 -31.26 -26.65
C SER A 259 -12.55 -29.89 -26.47
N HIS A 260 -12.44 -29.37 -25.25
CA HIS A 260 -12.77 -28.02 -24.88
C HIS A 260 -11.54 -27.12 -25.10
N PRO A 261 -11.70 -25.86 -25.56
CA PRO A 261 -10.59 -24.91 -25.71
C PRO A 261 -9.81 -24.64 -24.42
N GLN A 262 -10.40 -24.90 -23.26
CA GLN A 262 -9.78 -24.71 -21.94
C GLN A 262 -9.00 -25.95 -21.45
N GLY A 263 -8.92 -27.02 -22.24
CA GLY A 263 -7.99 -28.14 -22.02
C GLY A 263 -8.63 -29.52 -21.87
N ASP A 264 -9.82 -29.58 -21.28
CA ASP A 264 -10.47 -30.86 -20.97
C ASP A 264 -11.07 -31.54 -22.21
N SER A 265 -11.25 -32.85 -22.16
CA SER A 265 -11.77 -33.62 -23.30
C SER A 265 -12.50 -34.87 -22.88
N ILE A 266 -13.51 -35.22 -23.67
CA ILE A 266 -14.26 -36.47 -23.51
C ILE A 266 -13.98 -37.38 -24.70
N HIS A 267 -13.68 -38.64 -24.41
CA HIS A 267 -13.43 -39.69 -25.37
C HIS A 267 -14.45 -40.81 -25.14
N TYR A 268 -14.99 -41.33 -26.24
CA TYR A 268 -15.96 -42.40 -26.27
C TYR A 268 -15.35 -43.57 -27.03
N THR A 269 -15.47 -44.77 -26.44
CA THR A 269 -15.00 -46.03 -27.02
C THR A 269 -16.16 -47.03 -27.00
N HIS A 270 -16.52 -47.52 -28.19
CA HIS A 270 -17.59 -48.49 -28.35
C HIS A 270 -17.21 -49.87 -27.78
N GLN A 271 -18.12 -50.49 -27.01
CA GLN A 271 -17.97 -51.88 -26.57
C GLN A 271 -18.80 -52.83 -27.45
N ASN A 272 -18.19 -53.94 -27.90
CA ASN A 272 -18.76 -55.05 -28.68
C ASN A 272 -20.30 -55.06 -28.88
N GLY A 273 -20.76 -55.00 -30.14
CA GLY A 273 -22.17 -55.05 -30.52
C GLY A 273 -22.42 -54.50 -31.94
N THR A 274 -23.67 -54.56 -32.42
CA THR A 274 -24.09 -53.91 -33.68
C THR A 274 -24.51 -52.47 -33.39
N VAL A 275 -23.56 -51.54 -33.48
CA VAL A 275 -23.86 -50.10 -33.42
C VAL A 275 -23.83 -49.51 -34.80
N ALA A 276 -24.84 -48.70 -35.10
CA ALA A 276 -24.89 -47.94 -36.34
C ALA A 276 -24.06 -46.66 -36.22
N GLY A 277 -23.87 -46.08 -35.03
CA GLY A 277 -22.87 -45.02 -34.77
C GLY A 277 -22.95 -44.37 -33.37
N VAL A 278 -22.22 -43.28 -33.13
CA VAL A 278 -22.38 -42.40 -31.95
C VAL A 278 -22.28 -40.95 -32.39
N HIS A 279 -22.98 -40.07 -31.67
CA HIS A 279 -22.83 -38.63 -31.74
C HIS A 279 -22.29 -38.13 -30.39
N VAL A 280 -21.17 -37.40 -30.42
CA VAL A 280 -20.61 -36.72 -29.24
C VAL A 280 -20.50 -35.24 -29.54
N TYR A 281 -20.97 -34.39 -28.62
CA TYR A 281 -21.02 -32.94 -28.81
C TYR A 281 -20.71 -32.19 -27.49
N ARG A 282 -20.22 -30.97 -27.62
CA ARG A 282 -20.01 -30.04 -26.49
C ARG A 282 -21.27 -29.21 -26.29
N VAL A 283 -21.59 -28.90 -25.03
CA VAL A 283 -22.71 -28.04 -24.63
C VAL A 283 -22.15 -26.68 -24.19
N ASP A 284 -22.31 -25.68 -25.04
CA ASP A 284 -21.78 -24.32 -24.89
C ASP A 284 -22.78 -23.35 -24.23
N SER A 285 -24.05 -23.77 -24.05
CA SER A 285 -25.05 -23.03 -23.28
C SER A 285 -25.27 -23.65 -21.92
N ILE A 286 -25.32 -22.82 -20.88
CA ILE A 286 -25.62 -23.25 -19.51
C ILE A 286 -27.05 -23.82 -19.51
N PRO A 287 -27.26 -25.10 -19.10
CA PRO A 287 -28.57 -25.70 -18.98
C PRO A 287 -29.48 -24.91 -18.04
N TYR A 288 -30.79 -24.92 -18.29
CA TYR A 288 -31.79 -24.13 -17.55
C TYR A 288 -31.77 -24.39 -16.03
N ASP A 289 -31.39 -25.60 -15.63
CA ASP A 289 -31.15 -25.98 -14.24
C ASP A 289 -29.70 -26.41 -14.10
N THR A 290 -29.00 -25.82 -13.12
CA THR A 290 -27.60 -26.12 -12.77
C THR A 290 -27.48 -26.69 -11.36
N ASN A 291 -28.60 -26.98 -10.70
CA ASN A 291 -28.58 -27.61 -9.39
C ASN A 291 -28.16 -29.07 -9.53
N ALA A 292 -27.21 -29.49 -8.69
CA ALA A 292 -26.81 -30.88 -8.63
C ALA A 292 -27.98 -31.77 -8.12
N PRO A 293 -28.07 -33.03 -8.57
CA PRO A 293 -29.12 -33.96 -8.13
C PRO A 293 -29.11 -34.23 -6.62
N ASN A 294 -27.92 -34.15 -6.01
CA ASN A 294 -27.69 -34.30 -4.59
C ASN A 294 -27.24 -32.94 -4.03
N PRO A 295 -27.87 -32.41 -2.97
CA PRO A 295 -27.48 -31.13 -2.35
C PRO A 295 -26.05 -31.08 -1.80
N LEU A 296 -25.43 -32.25 -1.59
CA LEU A 296 -24.04 -32.38 -1.16
C LEU A 296 -23.04 -32.34 -2.33
N LEU A 297 -23.54 -32.40 -3.56
CA LEU A 297 -22.74 -32.33 -4.78
C LEU A 297 -22.79 -30.93 -5.37
N TYR A 298 -21.71 -30.56 -6.04
CA TYR A 298 -21.70 -29.42 -6.94
C TYR A 298 -21.76 -29.91 -8.39
N LEU A 299 -22.31 -29.09 -9.27
CA LEU A 299 -22.30 -29.34 -10.71
C LEU A 299 -21.49 -28.23 -11.38
N ASP A 300 -20.55 -28.60 -12.25
CA ASP A 300 -19.82 -27.65 -13.09
C ASP A 300 -20.83 -26.88 -13.93
N SER A 301 -20.97 -25.58 -13.64
CA SER A 301 -21.96 -24.75 -14.31
C SER A 301 -21.55 -24.35 -15.73
N SER A 302 -20.30 -24.63 -16.12
CA SER A 302 -19.64 -24.07 -17.30
C SER A 302 -19.35 -25.08 -18.40
N ARG A 303 -19.28 -26.38 -18.09
CA ARG A 303 -18.87 -27.41 -19.06
C ARG A 303 -19.80 -28.60 -19.00
N TYR A 304 -20.40 -28.92 -20.15
CA TYR A 304 -21.19 -30.13 -20.29
C TYR A 304 -20.93 -30.82 -21.62
N TRP A 305 -21.19 -32.12 -21.64
CA TRP A 305 -20.87 -33.00 -22.74
C TRP A 305 -22.09 -33.84 -23.11
N GLY A 306 -22.46 -33.87 -24.38
CA GLY A 306 -23.52 -34.73 -24.87
C GLY A 306 -22.96 -36.02 -25.47
N ILE A 307 -23.51 -37.16 -25.06
CA ILE A 307 -23.28 -38.46 -25.70
C ILE A 307 -24.61 -39.03 -26.15
N PHE A 308 -24.68 -39.34 -27.44
CA PHE A 308 -25.85 -39.95 -28.06
C PHE A 308 -25.46 -41.20 -28.87
N PRO A 309 -25.57 -42.40 -28.27
CA PRO A 309 -25.31 -43.66 -28.98
C PRO A 309 -26.42 -43.98 -29.98
N VAL A 310 -26.04 -44.46 -31.17
CA VAL A 310 -26.97 -44.88 -32.22
C VAL A 310 -27.03 -46.41 -32.31
N GLY A 311 -27.98 -46.98 -31.56
CA GLY A 311 -28.22 -48.41 -31.44
C GLY A 311 -28.34 -48.85 -29.97
N ASN A 312 -28.55 -50.15 -29.75
CA ASN A 312 -28.82 -50.72 -28.42
C ASN A 312 -27.59 -51.42 -27.81
N SER A 313 -26.49 -50.70 -27.57
CA SER A 313 -25.36 -51.27 -26.81
C SER A 313 -24.70 -50.25 -25.88
N GLY A 314 -24.13 -50.75 -24.78
CA GLY A 314 -23.37 -49.93 -23.82
C GLY A 314 -22.05 -49.42 -24.39
N TYR A 315 -21.41 -48.53 -23.63
CA TYR A 315 -20.18 -47.86 -24.03
C TYR A 315 -19.25 -47.58 -22.86
N THR A 316 -17.97 -47.37 -23.17
CA THR A 316 -16.97 -46.85 -22.23
C THR A 316 -16.59 -45.44 -22.63
N SER A 317 -16.51 -44.56 -21.65
CA SER A 317 -16.07 -43.18 -21.85
C SER A 317 -14.94 -42.84 -20.90
N ASP A 318 -13.99 -42.07 -21.42
CA ASP A 318 -12.89 -41.49 -20.67
C ASP A 318 -13.05 -39.97 -20.71
N TYR A 319 -13.05 -39.33 -19.54
CA TYR A 319 -13.00 -37.88 -19.43
C TYR A 319 -11.66 -37.47 -18.84
N TYR A 320 -10.94 -36.67 -19.62
CA TYR A 320 -9.66 -36.09 -19.25
C TYR A 320 -9.96 -34.67 -18.78
N TYR A 321 -9.82 -34.43 -17.48
CA TYR A 321 -10.17 -33.14 -16.87
C TYR A 321 -8.98 -32.20 -16.67
N ASP A 322 -7.85 -32.49 -17.31
CA ASP A 322 -6.72 -31.58 -17.36
C ASP A 322 -7.16 -30.24 -17.96
N GLY A 323 -6.94 -29.14 -17.23
CA GLY A 323 -7.43 -27.81 -17.59
C GLY A 323 -8.90 -27.51 -17.22
N ASN A 324 -9.60 -28.42 -16.53
CA ASN A 324 -10.88 -28.07 -15.90
C ASN A 324 -10.70 -27.32 -14.58
N SER A 325 -10.96 -26.01 -14.58
CA SER A 325 -10.86 -25.14 -13.41
C SER A 325 -11.89 -25.44 -12.32
N PHE A 326 -12.96 -26.18 -12.63
CA PHE A 326 -13.90 -26.70 -11.64
C PHE A 326 -13.26 -27.79 -10.77
N LEU A 327 -12.19 -28.44 -11.26
CA LEU A 327 -11.51 -29.51 -10.58
C LEU A 327 -10.06 -29.09 -10.28
N THR A 328 -9.70 -29.10 -9.01
CA THR A 328 -8.30 -29.01 -8.59
C THR A 328 -7.67 -30.39 -8.63
N SER A 329 -6.33 -30.47 -8.65
CA SER A 329 -5.60 -31.75 -8.53
C SER A 329 -5.90 -32.52 -7.23
N ASN A 330 -6.62 -31.91 -6.29
CA ASN A 330 -6.99 -32.48 -5.00
C ASN A 330 -8.45 -32.97 -4.96
N ASP A 331 -9.23 -32.72 -6.02
CA ASP A 331 -10.62 -33.21 -6.17
C ASP A 331 -10.71 -34.61 -6.78
N ASP A 332 -9.56 -35.21 -7.14
CA ASP A 332 -9.39 -36.52 -7.76
C ASP A 332 -10.16 -37.67 -7.04
N CYS A 333 -10.47 -37.50 -5.76
CA CYS A 333 -11.08 -38.53 -4.93
C CYS A 333 -12.61 -38.60 -4.98
N ASN A 334 -13.32 -37.64 -5.62
CA ASN A 334 -14.79 -37.60 -5.58
C ASN A 334 -15.43 -36.92 -6.82
N ILE A 335 -14.89 -37.17 -8.03
CA ILE A 335 -15.49 -36.69 -9.29
C ILE A 335 -16.64 -37.63 -9.70
N GLY A 336 -17.84 -37.10 -9.86
CA GLY A 336 -18.99 -37.76 -10.45
C GLY A 336 -19.39 -37.12 -11.77
N PHE A 337 -20.41 -37.69 -12.42
CA PHE A 337 -21.21 -36.94 -13.36
C PHE A 337 -22.67 -36.98 -12.94
N ALA A 338 -23.39 -35.92 -13.23
CA ALA A 338 -24.84 -35.92 -13.30
C ALA A 338 -25.25 -36.04 -14.77
N ASN A 339 -26.36 -36.71 -15.05
CA ASN A 339 -26.94 -36.74 -16.39
C ASN A 339 -28.33 -36.10 -16.44
N ARG A 340 -28.69 -35.68 -17.64
CA ARG A 340 -30.04 -35.27 -18.00
C ARG A 340 -30.33 -35.71 -19.44
N ALA A 341 -31.60 -35.91 -19.76
CA ALA A 341 -32.00 -36.41 -21.07
C ALA A 341 -31.68 -35.43 -22.22
N ASP A 342 -31.95 -34.13 -22.02
CA ASP A 342 -31.74 -33.07 -23.02
C ASP A 342 -31.68 -31.68 -22.35
N GLY A 343 -31.45 -30.61 -23.13
CA GLY A 343 -31.37 -29.23 -22.66
C GLY A 343 -32.67 -28.64 -22.08
N SER A 344 -33.81 -29.35 -22.21
CA SER A 344 -35.12 -28.94 -21.71
C SER A 344 -35.54 -29.63 -20.40
N ALA A 345 -34.88 -30.73 -20.02
CA ALA A 345 -35.11 -31.43 -18.76
C ALA A 345 -35.12 -30.50 -17.52
N SER A 346 -36.05 -30.76 -16.60
CA SER A 346 -36.28 -29.91 -15.42
C SER A 346 -35.36 -30.21 -14.24
N SER A 347 -34.54 -31.25 -14.31
CA SER A 347 -33.65 -31.69 -13.23
C SER A 347 -32.51 -32.55 -13.77
N TRP A 348 -31.46 -32.66 -12.95
CA TRP A 348 -30.37 -33.61 -13.14
C TRP A 348 -30.60 -34.89 -12.33
N ASP A 349 -30.16 -36.01 -12.87
CA ASP A 349 -30.12 -37.31 -12.19
C ASP A 349 -28.67 -37.69 -11.84
N ASN A 350 -28.48 -38.40 -10.72
CA ASN A 350 -27.17 -38.96 -10.37
C ASN A 350 -26.85 -40.10 -11.34
N VAL A 351 -25.66 -40.08 -11.94
CA VAL A 351 -25.27 -41.19 -12.81
C VAL A 351 -24.63 -42.31 -12.00
N ASN A 352 -25.31 -43.45 -11.96
CA ASN A 352 -24.75 -44.69 -11.43
C ASN A 352 -23.88 -45.36 -12.50
N PHE A 353 -22.67 -44.87 -12.66
CA PHE A 353 -21.70 -45.54 -13.52
C PHE A 353 -21.17 -46.81 -12.88
N SER A 354 -20.98 -47.83 -13.72
CA SER A 354 -20.30 -49.07 -13.31
C SER A 354 -18.82 -49.01 -13.69
N GLY A 355 -17.96 -49.53 -12.81
CA GLY A 355 -16.52 -49.66 -13.09
C GLY A 355 -15.78 -48.32 -13.20
N VAL A 356 -16.15 -47.32 -12.38
CA VAL A 356 -15.46 -46.02 -12.37
C VAL A 356 -14.03 -46.16 -11.87
N ASN A 357 -13.08 -45.59 -12.60
CA ASN A 357 -11.66 -45.55 -12.23
C ASN A 357 -11.13 -44.12 -12.36
N TYR A 358 -10.42 -43.67 -11.33
CA TYR A 358 -9.80 -42.36 -11.23
C TYR A 358 -8.28 -42.55 -11.26
N SER A 359 -7.61 -42.09 -12.32
CA SER A 359 -6.16 -42.24 -12.45
C SER A 359 -5.57 -41.16 -13.33
N GLY A 360 -4.65 -40.36 -12.77
CA GLY A 360 -3.82 -39.43 -13.55
C GLY A 360 -4.63 -38.39 -14.33
N GLN A 361 -5.62 -37.77 -13.67
CA GLN A 361 -6.56 -36.79 -14.25
C GLN A 361 -7.52 -37.34 -15.30
N ILE A 362 -7.84 -38.63 -15.20
CA ILE A 362 -8.76 -39.33 -16.09
C ILE A 362 -9.83 -40.00 -15.25
N VAL A 363 -11.10 -39.76 -15.60
CA VAL A 363 -12.24 -40.54 -15.12
C VAL A 363 -12.69 -41.46 -16.24
N THR A 364 -12.59 -42.77 -16.02
CA THR A 364 -13.12 -43.78 -16.94
C THR A 364 -14.38 -44.39 -16.37
N TRP A 365 -15.44 -44.52 -17.16
CA TRP A 365 -16.67 -45.19 -16.75
C TRP A 365 -17.29 -46.04 -17.87
N THR A 366 -18.17 -46.97 -17.47
CA THR A 366 -19.01 -47.74 -18.40
C THR A 366 -20.48 -47.45 -18.13
N ASP A 367 -21.20 -47.10 -19.19
CA ASP A 367 -22.65 -46.91 -19.19
C ASP A 367 -23.34 -48.03 -19.99
N SER A 368 -24.29 -48.70 -19.34
CA SER A 368 -25.11 -49.74 -19.94
C SER A 368 -26.43 -49.21 -20.52
N ASN A 369 -26.79 -47.96 -20.25
CA ASN A 369 -28.01 -47.31 -20.72
C ASN A 369 -27.86 -46.82 -22.16
N GLN A 370 -28.96 -46.89 -22.91
CA GLN A 370 -29.02 -46.69 -24.37
C GLN A 370 -29.65 -45.36 -24.74
N SER A 371 -29.66 -44.41 -23.80
CA SER A 371 -30.39 -43.14 -23.91
C SER A 371 -29.42 -41.99 -24.10
N GLU A 372 -29.90 -40.92 -24.73
CA GLU A 372 -29.18 -39.64 -24.75
C GLU A 372 -28.87 -39.20 -23.32
N SER A 373 -27.66 -38.70 -23.11
CA SER A 373 -27.27 -38.09 -21.83
C SER A 373 -26.39 -36.89 -22.09
N ILE A 374 -26.84 -35.74 -21.58
CA ILE A 374 -25.95 -34.62 -21.30
C ILE A 374 -25.32 -34.90 -19.95
N LEU A 375 -24.00 -34.90 -19.90
CA LEU A 375 -23.18 -35.13 -18.73
C LEU A 375 -22.63 -33.79 -18.23
N GLY A 376 -22.90 -33.49 -16.97
CA GLY A 376 -22.27 -32.41 -16.22
C GLY A 376 -21.33 -33.00 -15.20
N LEU A 377 -20.14 -32.41 -15.06
CA LEU A 377 -19.22 -32.82 -14.01
C LEU A 377 -19.77 -32.48 -12.66
N SER A 378 -19.63 -33.42 -11.74
CA SER A 378 -20.01 -33.22 -10.37
C SER A 378 -18.84 -33.54 -9.46
N ALA A 379 -18.75 -32.88 -8.31
CA ALA A 379 -17.71 -33.13 -7.32
C ALA A 379 -18.32 -33.20 -5.91
N ASN A 380 -17.75 -34.06 -5.05
CA ASN A 380 -18.15 -34.28 -3.66
C ASN A 380 -16.99 -34.10 -2.66
N GLY A 381 -16.03 -33.23 -2.94
CA GLY A 381 -14.97 -32.88 -1.97
C GLY A 381 -15.52 -32.03 -0.82
N PRO A 382 -14.84 -31.99 0.35
CA PRO A 382 -15.18 -31.05 1.41
C PRO A 382 -15.01 -29.63 0.87
N HIS A 383 -16.08 -28.85 0.80
CA HIS A 383 -16.05 -27.45 0.38
C HIS A 383 -16.26 -26.56 1.60
N ALA A 384 -15.29 -25.67 1.82
CA ALA A 384 -15.39 -24.65 2.83
C ALA A 384 -16.39 -23.58 2.40
N PHE A 385 -17.20 -23.11 3.34
CA PHE A 385 -17.82 -21.81 3.21
C PHE A 385 -17.72 -21.10 4.55
N VAL A 386 -17.45 -19.81 4.49
CA VAL A 386 -17.39 -18.94 5.68
C VAL A 386 -18.72 -18.20 5.75
N PHE A 387 -19.47 -18.38 6.84
CA PHE A 387 -20.76 -17.68 7.04
C PHE A 387 -20.65 -16.60 8.11
N ASP A 388 -19.78 -16.77 9.09
CA ASP A 388 -19.62 -15.85 10.22
C ASP A 388 -18.14 -15.57 10.49
N HIS A 389 -17.77 -14.28 10.45
CA HIS A 389 -16.51 -13.77 10.96
C HIS A 389 -16.77 -12.54 11.83
N GLU A 390 -15.92 -12.35 12.84
CA GLU A 390 -15.87 -11.15 13.67
C GLU A 390 -14.57 -10.42 13.37
N GLU A 391 -14.69 -9.15 12.99
CA GLU A 391 -13.53 -8.29 12.76
C GLU A 391 -12.80 -7.96 14.07
N PRO A 392 -11.49 -7.66 14.02
CA PRO A 392 -10.79 -7.13 15.18
C PRO A 392 -11.47 -5.89 15.76
N ASN A 393 -11.41 -5.72 17.07
CA ASN A 393 -12.11 -4.63 17.77
C ASN A 393 -11.47 -3.26 17.55
N CYS A 394 -10.14 -3.20 17.39
CA CYS A 394 -9.37 -1.98 17.16
C CYS A 394 -8.33 -2.15 16.05
N PHE A 395 -7.81 -1.02 15.57
CA PHE A 395 -6.71 -1.00 14.61
C PHE A 395 -5.50 -1.76 15.18
N GLU A 396 -4.93 -2.69 14.38
CA GLU A 396 -3.83 -3.59 14.76
C GLU A 396 -4.11 -4.63 15.87
N ASP A 397 -5.36 -4.76 16.35
CA ASP A 397 -5.70 -5.81 17.30
C ASP A 397 -5.74 -7.20 16.67
N SER A 398 -5.55 -8.21 17.51
CA SER A 398 -5.53 -9.63 17.13
C SER A 398 -6.62 -10.42 17.83
N ASP A 399 -7.85 -9.91 17.87
CA ASP A 399 -8.98 -10.53 18.56
C ASP A 399 -10.14 -10.92 17.63
N GLY A 400 -9.95 -10.79 16.31
CA GLY A 400 -10.90 -11.27 15.31
C GLY A 400 -11.07 -12.79 15.34
N SER A 401 -12.16 -13.26 14.74
CA SER A 401 -12.50 -14.68 14.67
C SER A 401 -13.16 -15.07 13.36
N VAL A 402 -12.97 -16.33 12.95
CA VAL A 402 -13.58 -16.91 11.75
C VAL A 402 -14.14 -18.28 12.09
N VAL A 403 -15.38 -18.53 11.69
CA VAL A 403 -16.04 -19.83 11.77
C VAL A 403 -16.16 -20.44 10.37
N VAL A 404 -15.57 -21.62 10.20
CA VAL A 404 -15.63 -22.39 8.95
C VAL A 404 -16.73 -23.43 9.05
N HIS A 405 -17.63 -23.38 8.08
CA HIS A 405 -18.63 -24.41 7.86
C HIS A 405 -18.28 -25.21 6.61
N VAL A 406 -18.61 -26.50 6.63
CA VAL A 406 -18.22 -27.45 5.56
C VAL A 406 -19.46 -28.09 4.98
N SER A 407 -19.54 -28.15 3.65
CA SER A 407 -20.50 -28.97 2.89
C SER A 407 -19.76 -29.90 1.94
N GLY A 408 -20.37 -31.04 1.59
CA GLY A 408 -19.70 -32.10 0.82
C GLY A 408 -18.65 -32.87 1.62
N GLY A 409 -17.99 -33.84 1.00
CA GLY A 409 -16.98 -34.70 1.66
C GLY A 409 -17.58 -35.71 2.67
N GLU A 410 -16.72 -36.55 3.24
CA GLU A 410 -17.10 -37.53 4.27
C GLU A 410 -16.61 -37.13 5.67
N SER A 411 -17.53 -36.99 6.62
CA SER A 411 -17.20 -36.70 8.02
C SER A 411 -16.47 -37.87 8.71
N PRO A 412 -15.56 -37.64 9.67
CA PRO A 412 -15.15 -36.35 10.25
C PRO A 412 -14.18 -35.53 9.40
N TYR A 413 -14.24 -34.21 9.56
CA TYR A 413 -13.29 -33.26 8.95
C TYR A 413 -12.16 -32.92 9.93
N SER A 414 -11.00 -32.59 9.38
CA SER A 414 -9.87 -31.98 10.08
C SER A 414 -9.53 -30.62 9.47
N TYR A 415 -9.14 -29.67 10.32
CA TYR A 415 -8.83 -28.31 9.93
C TYR A 415 -7.36 -28.02 10.18
N ALA A 416 -6.74 -27.20 9.35
CA ALA A 416 -5.41 -26.67 9.56
C ALA A 416 -5.37 -25.20 9.14
N TRP A 417 -5.10 -24.33 10.10
CA TRP A 417 -5.00 -22.90 9.89
C TRP A 417 -3.54 -22.45 9.85
N ALA A 418 -3.24 -21.35 9.16
CA ALA A 418 -1.89 -20.78 9.13
C ALA A 418 -1.36 -20.40 10.53
N ASN A 419 -2.24 -20.04 11.47
CA ASN A 419 -1.89 -19.76 12.86
C ASN A 419 -1.71 -21.02 13.73
N GLY A 420 -1.86 -22.22 13.16
CA GLY A 420 -1.73 -23.51 13.84
C GLY A 420 -2.98 -24.02 14.53
N SER A 421 -4.13 -23.34 14.43
CA SER A 421 -5.42 -23.88 14.88
C SER A 421 -5.79 -25.14 14.09
N ASN A 422 -6.48 -26.07 14.75
CA ASN A 422 -7.02 -27.30 14.13
C ASN A 422 -8.54 -27.45 14.31
N ASP A 423 -9.19 -26.41 14.80
CA ASP A 423 -10.64 -26.39 15.04
C ASP A 423 -11.37 -25.73 13.85
N SER A 424 -12.68 -25.98 13.75
CA SER A 424 -13.56 -25.31 12.77
C SER A 424 -13.67 -23.81 13.01
N THR A 425 -13.31 -23.33 14.20
CA THR A 425 -13.28 -21.92 14.57
C THR A 425 -11.86 -21.52 14.90
N SER A 426 -11.37 -20.44 14.30
CA SER A 426 -10.10 -19.82 14.64
C SER A 426 -10.35 -18.45 15.25
N THR A 427 -9.72 -18.18 16.40
CA THR A 427 -9.81 -16.91 17.13
C THR A 427 -8.43 -16.30 17.28
N GLY A 428 -8.36 -15.05 17.71
CA GLY A 428 -7.08 -14.37 17.91
C GLY A 428 -6.45 -13.91 16.59
N LEU A 429 -7.28 -13.55 15.61
CA LEU A 429 -6.86 -13.21 14.25
C LEU A 429 -6.72 -11.69 14.11
N THR A 430 -5.71 -11.24 13.36
CA THR A 430 -5.55 -9.84 12.95
C THR A 430 -6.37 -9.54 11.69
N SER A 431 -6.43 -8.29 11.27
CA SER A 431 -6.90 -7.91 9.93
C SER A 431 -6.07 -8.62 8.83
N GLY A 432 -6.67 -8.82 7.65
CA GLY A 432 -6.00 -9.42 6.49
C GLY A 432 -6.51 -10.81 6.09
N HIS A 433 -5.78 -11.46 5.17
CA HIS A 433 -6.14 -12.78 4.62
C HIS A 433 -5.75 -13.93 5.54
N HIS A 434 -6.73 -14.77 5.89
CA HIS A 434 -6.54 -15.99 6.67
C HIS A 434 -6.83 -17.21 5.82
N VAL A 435 -5.78 -17.98 5.52
CA VAL A 435 -5.85 -19.22 4.74
C VAL A 435 -6.01 -20.41 5.68
N PHE A 436 -6.91 -21.32 5.30
CA PHE A 436 -7.14 -22.56 6.03
C PHE A 436 -7.33 -23.74 5.07
N THR A 437 -7.02 -24.93 5.58
CA THR A 437 -7.13 -26.21 4.86
C THR A 437 -8.09 -27.12 5.59
N ILE A 438 -8.96 -27.79 4.84
CA ILE A 438 -9.94 -28.76 5.34
C ILE A 438 -9.64 -30.10 4.70
N THR A 439 -9.55 -31.16 5.50
CA THR A 439 -9.40 -32.54 5.00
C THR A 439 -10.54 -33.40 5.52
N ASP A 440 -11.22 -34.13 4.64
CA ASP A 440 -12.27 -35.09 5.02
C ASP A 440 -11.71 -36.47 5.44
N ASN A 441 -12.60 -37.39 5.83
CA ASN A 441 -12.22 -38.73 6.29
C ASN A 441 -11.65 -39.62 5.17
N ASN A 442 -11.91 -39.30 3.90
CA ASN A 442 -11.34 -40.00 2.76
C ASN A 442 -9.99 -39.42 2.32
N GLY A 443 -9.53 -38.35 2.97
CA GLY A 443 -8.27 -37.69 2.66
C GLY A 443 -8.37 -36.65 1.55
N CYS A 444 -9.57 -36.24 1.15
CA CYS A 444 -9.79 -35.16 0.19
C CYS A 444 -9.50 -33.82 0.87
N VAL A 445 -8.78 -32.92 0.17
CA VAL A 445 -8.27 -31.66 0.74
C VAL A 445 -8.85 -30.47 -0.01
N SER A 446 -9.39 -29.51 0.73
CA SER A 446 -9.80 -28.18 0.23
C SER A 446 -9.03 -27.08 0.93
N ILE A 447 -8.70 -26.02 0.20
CA ILE A 447 -7.99 -24.85 0.70
C ILE A 447 -8.83 -23.64 0.34
N ASP A 448 -9.13 -22.81 1.34
CA ASP A 448 -9.88 -21.59 1.16
C ASP A 448 -9.31 -20.48 2.05
N SER A 449 -9.76 -19.25 1.85
CA SER A 449 -9.32 -18.09 2.62
C SER A 449 -10.44 -17.10 2.83
N THR A 450 -10.41 -16.41 3.97
CA THR A 450 -11.26 -15.23 4.22
C THR A 450 -10.41 -13.98 4.44
N PHE A 451 -11.02 -12.82 4.33
CA PHE A 451 -10.39 -11.52 4.62
C PHE A 451 -11.11 -10.88 5.81
N LEU A 452 -10.36 -10.47 6.82
CA LEU A 452 -10.86 -9.64 7.93
C LEU A 452 -10.51 -8.18 7.67
N ASP A 453 -11.53 -7.32 7.69
CA ASP A 453 -11.39 -5.88 7.51
C ASP A 453 -10.65 -5.24 8.69
N GLU A 454 -9.80 -4.25 8.37
CA GLU A 454 -9.10 -3.48 9.39
C GLU A 454 -9.94 -2.28 9.86
N PRO A 455 -10.21 -2.16 11.18
CA PRO A 455 -10.84 -0.96 11.72
C PRO A 455 -10.06 0.31 11.43
N THR A 456 -10.77 1.43 11.22
CA THR A 456 -10.09 2.73 11.12
C THR A 456 -9.45 3.13 12.44
N PRO A 457 -8.20 3.61 12.45
CA PRO A 457 -7.56 4.06 13.69
C PRO A 457 -8.27 5.29 14.28
N VAL A 458 -8.30 5.40 15.60
CA VAL A 458 -8.78 6.60 16.28
C VAL A 458 -7.76 7.72 16.07
N THR A 459 -8.22 8.86 15.59
CA THR A 459 -7.40 10.04 15.28
C THR A 459 -8.08 11.31 15.75
N GLY A 460 -7.30 12.38 16.01
CA GLY A 460 -7.81 13.66 16.50
C GLY A 460 -7.28 14.85 15.73
N ALA A 461 -8.15 15.58 15.04
CA ALA A 461 -7.77 16.86 14.44
C ALA A 461 -7.84 17.97 15.51
N ILE A 462 -6.70 18.58 15.81
CA ILE A 462 -6.57 19.62 16.84
C ILE A 462 -6.60 21.01 16.18
N THR A 463 -7.44 21.89 16.71
CA THR A 463 -7.45 23.33 16.43
C THR A 463 -7.02 24.09 17.68
N SER A 464 -6.38 25.25 17.51
CA SER A 464 -5.82 26.00 18.62
C SER A 464 -6.09 27.51 18.55
N THR A 465 -6.11 28.14 19.71
CA THR A 465 -5.88 29.58 19.87
C THR A 465 -4.62 29.73 20.71
N ASN A 466 -3.57 30.29 20.12
CA ASN A 466 -2.28 30.49 20.77
C ASN A 466 -2.42 31.35 22.04
N ALA A 467 -1.55 31.10 23.01
CA ALA A 467 -1.46 31.96 24.20
C ALA A 467 -0.90 33.34 23.81
N THR A 468 -1.21 34.37 24.58
CA THR A 468 -0.65 35.71 24.34
C THR A 468 0.86 35.71 24.63
N CYS A 469 1.29 35.02 25.71
CA CYS A 469 2.67 34.99 26.23
C CYS A 469 2.98 33.59 26.80
N MET A 470 4.25 33.23 27.01
CA MET A 470 4.54 31.86 27.48
C MET A 470 3.97 31.58 28.89
N LEU A 471 3.94 32.60 29.75
CA LEU A 471 3.47 32.48 31.14
C LEU A 471 2.02 32.97 31.35
N VAL A 472 1.29 33.26 30.27
CA VAL A 472 -0.12 33.68 30.35
C VAL A 472 -1.01 32.54 29.89
N ALA A 473 -1.91 32.12 30.77
CA ALA A 473 -2.79 30.98 30.57
C ALA A 473 -4.10 31.40 29.90
N ASP A 474 -4.03 31.83 28.64
CA ASP A 474 -5.18 32.28 27.85
C ASP A 474 -5.34 31.55 26.51
N GLY A 475 -4.46 30.59 26.21
CA GLY A 475 -4.59 29.73 25.05
C GLY A 475 -5.71 28.70 25.17
N SER A 476 -6.08 28.09 24.05
CA SER A 476 -7.06 26.99 24.01
C SER A 476 -6.73 25.95 22.94
N LEU A 477 -7.14 24.71 23.18
CA LEU A 477 -7.08 23.59 22.23
C LEU A 477 -8.47 22.98 22.11
N SER A 478 -8.86 22.59 20.89
CA SER A 478 -10.09 21.85 20.65
C SER A 478 -9.82 20.71 19.68
N VAL A 479 -10.17 19.49 20.07
CA VAL A 479 -10.01 18.29 19.26
C VAL A 479 -11.35 17.88 18.63
N SER A 480 -11.31 17.44 17.39
CA SER A 480 -12.39 16.68 16.75
C SER A 480 -11.89 15.28 16.43
N ALA A 481 -12.38 14.29 17.19
CA ALA A 481 -12.02 12.89 17.03
C ALA A 481 -12.80 12.23 15.88
N THR A 482 -12.13 11.30 15.19
CA THR A 482 -12.70 10.46 14.11
C THR A 482 -12.07 9.07 14.13
N GLY A 483 -12.70 8.11 13.46
CA GLY A 483 -12.24 6.71 13.40
C GLY A 483 -12.73 5.86 14.57
N GLY A 484 -12.07 4.73 14.83
CA GLY A 484 -12.53 3.71 15.76
C GLY A 484 -13.62 2.81 15.17
N THR A 485 -14.14 1.89 15.98
CA THR A 485 -15.19 0.95 15.60
C THR A 485 -16.56 1.35 16.13
N MET A 486 -16.63 2.19 17.16
CA MET A 486 -17.90 2.61 17.75
C MET A 486 -17.98 4.13 18.03
N SER A 487 -19.13 4.73 17.70
CA SER A 487 -19.37 6.15 17.91
C SER A 487 -19.40 6.55 19.39
N GLY A 488 -18.74 7.67 19.72
CA GLY A 488 -18.58 8.19 21.07
C GLY A 488 -17.12 8.16 21.47
N TYR A 489 -16.61 9.29 21.97
CA TYR A 489 -15.20 9.42 22.34
C TYR A 489 -15.07 9.98 23.75
N SER A 490 -14.12 9.43 24.48
CA SER A 490 -13.58 9.98 25.72
C SER A 490 -12.19 10.54 25.48
N TYR A 491 -11.81 11.53 26.28
CA TYR A 491 -10.58 12.28 26.10
C TYR A 491 -9.79 12.26 27.39
N GLN A 492 -8.46 12.23 27.29
CA GLN A 492 -7.56 12.36 28.41
C GLN A 492 -6.37 13.21 27.98
N TRP A 493 -6.32 14.45 28.46
CA TRP A 493 -5.21 15.35 28.20
C TRP A 493 -4.08 15.16 29.21
N SER A 494 -2.85 15.45 28.78
CA SER A 494 -1.64 15.48 29.61
C SER A 494 -1.43 16.84 30.30
N ASP A 495 -2.50 17.62 30.49
CA ASP A 495 -2.44 18.87 31.24
C ASP A 495 -2.36 18.61 32.74
N ALA A 496 -2.03 19.64 33.53
CA ALA A 496 -1.91 19.50 34.99
C ALA A 496 -3.20 18.99 35.67
N GLY A 497 -4.37 19.20 35.04
CA GLY A 497 -5.67 18.78 35.53
C GLY A 497 -6.12 17.40 35.09
N ASN A 498 -5.39 16.72 34.19
CA ASN A 498 -5.84 15.47 33.55
C ASN A 498 -7.26 15.59 32.98
N SER A 499 -7.50 16.69 32.27
CA SER A 499 -8.81 17.09 31.78
C SER A 499 -9.37 16.09 30.77
N THR A 500 -10.70 15.91 30.77
CA THR A 500 -11.39 14.89 29.95
C THR A 500 -12.38 15.44 28.93
N THR A 501 -12.29 16.74 28.62
CA THR A 501 -13.16 17.42 27.67
C THR A 501 -12.50 17.54 26.29
N ALA A 502 -13.32 17.59 25.23
CA ALA A 502 -12.83 17.80 23.86
C ALA A 502 -12.19 19.19 23.66
N THR A 503 -12.50 20.15 24.53
CA THR A 503 -11.93 21.50 24.50
C THR A 503 -11.22 21.78 25.82
N LEU A 504 -10.01 22.32 25.72
CA LEU A 504 -9.22 22.87 26.81
C LEU A 504 -9.10 24.39 26.65
N THR A 505 -9.18 25.10 27.77
CA THR A 505 -9.02 26.55 27.82
C THR A 505 -8.12 26.95 28.98
N ASN A 506 -7.66 28.20 28.97
CA ASN A 506 -6.71 28.74 29.95
C ASN A 506 -5.38 27.97 29.97
N LEU A 507 -4.83 27.74 28.77
CA LEU A 507 -3.59 26.99 28.58
C LEU A 507 -2.39 27.93 28.44
N LEU A 508 -1.26 27.53 29.03
CA LEU A 508 0.05 28.12 28.76
C LEU A 508 0.59 27.62 27.42
N ALA A 509 1.49 28.37 26.79
CA ALA A 509 2.25 27.84 25.66
C ALA A 509 3.09 26.63 26.11
N GLY A 510 3.16 25.58 25.29
CA GLY A 510 3.83 24.32 25.65
C GLY A 510 3.30 23.10 24.92
N GLY A 511 3.86 21.93 25.23
CA GLY A 511 3.46 20.64 24.65
C GLY A 511 2.28 20.01 25.39
N TYR A 512 1.30 19.54 24.64
CA TYR A 512 0.11 18.83 25.11
C TYR A 512 -0.03 17.52 24.36
N THR A 513 -0.33 16.45 25.08
CA THR A 513 -0.69 15.15 24.51
C THR A 513 -2.13 14.85 24.88
N ILE A 514 -2.88 14.24 23.97
CA ILE A 514 -4.23 13.76 24.23
C ILE A 514 -4.34 12.29 23.82
N THR A 515 -4.88 11.49 24.73
CA THR A 515 -5.36 10.14 24.43
C THR A 515 -6.87 10.22 24.19
N ILE A 516 -7.30 9.72 23.03
CA ILE A 516 -8.69 9.68 22.60
C ILE A 516 -9.08 8.22 22.59
N THR A 517 -10.11 7.86 23.35
CA THR A 517 -10.60 6.48 23.40
C THR A 517 -12.02 6.44 22.86
N ASP A 518 -12.28 5.62 21.85
CA ASP A 518 -13.64 5.41 21.35
C ASP A 518 -14.50 4.61 22.34
N ALA A 519 -15.77 4.37 22.00
CA ALA A 519 -16.68 3.64 22.89
C ALA A 519 -16.38 2.13 22.99
N ASN A 520 -15.59 1.58 22.06
CA ASN A 520 -15.13 0.18 22.07
C ASN A 520 -13.84 -0.01 22.87
N GLY A 521 -13.17 1.08 23.26
CA GLY A 521 -11.91 1.05 24.00
C GLY A 521 -10.66 1.25 23.14
N CYS A 522 -10.82 1.58 21.86
CA CYS A 522 -9.70 1.82 20.95
C CYS A 522 -9.06 3.17 21.20
N GLU A 523 -7.74 3.22 21.34
CA GLU A 523 -7.00 4.43 21.70
C GLU A 523 -6.27 5.06 20.50
N GLY A 524 -6.32 6.38 20.41
CA GLY A 524 -5.49 7.21 19.54
C GLY A 524 -4.73 8.24 20.37
N LEU A 525 -3.47 8.51 20.00
CA LEU A 525 -2.60 9.46 20.71
C LEU A 525 -2.21 10.60 19.78
N GLU A 526 -2.51 11.84 20.18
CA GLU A 526 -2.13 13.04 19.43
C GLU A 526 -1.26 13.96 20.29
N THR A 527 -0.23 14.56 19.68
CA THR A 527 0.65 15.53 20.33
C THR A 527 0.58 16.88 19.64
N PHE A 528 0.48 17.95 20.41
CA PHE A 528 0.39 19.33 19.89
C PHE A 528 1.24 20.28 20.72
N THR A 529 1.92 21.23 20.07
CA THR A 529 2.64 22.32 20.75
C THR A 529 1.85 23.61 20.57
N LEU A 530 1.33 24.14 21.68
CA LEU A 530 0.63 25.42 21.70
C LEU A 530 1.66 26.55 21.76
N GLU A 531 1.62 27.43 20.76
CA GLU A 531 2.56 28.55 20.64
C GLU A 531 2.09 29.78 21.42
N SER A 532 3.02 30.72 21.67
CA SER A 532 2.70 32.07 22.12
C SER A 532 2.79 33.08 20.96
N THR A 533 1.93 34.09 20.94
CA THR A 533 1.91 35.11 19.87
C THR A 533 2.88 36.27 20.12
N GLY A 534 3.21 36.59 21.37
CA GLY A 534 4.17 37.62 21.74
C GLY A 534 5.50 37.06 22.23
N PRO A 535 6.64 37.73 21.95
CA PRO A 535 7.92 37.39 22.58
C PRO A 535 7.94 37.90 24.02
N ASP A 536 8.27 37.03 24.98
CA ASP A 536 8.51 37.45 26.35
C ASP A 536 9.79 38.32 26.41
N PRO A 537 9.72 39.52 27.01
CA PRO A 537 10.92 40.34 27.20
C PRO A 537 11.86 39.60 28.15
N ILE A 538 13.15 39.63 27.86
CA ILE A 538 14.19 38.99 28.68
C ILE A 538 14.99 40.13 29.33
N PRO A 539 14.62 40.57 30.55
CA PRO A 539 15.43 41.50 31.30
C PRO A 539 16.74 40.84 31.76
N ASN A 540 17.80 41.64 31.80
CA ASN A 540 19.11 41.28 32.32
C ASN A 540 19.65 42.46 33.14
N LEU A 541 19.83 42.24 34.42
CA LEU A 541 20.37 43.15 35.41
C LEU A 541 21.88 42.96 35.62
N GLY A 542 22.46 41.96 34.97
CA GLY A 542 23.85 41.53 35.16
C GLY A 542 24.02 40.55 36.32
N PRO A 543 25.26 40.13 36.61
CA PRO A 543 25.54 39.23 37.71
C PRO A 543 25.36 39.91 39.08
N ASP A 544 25.24 39.10 40.13
CA ASP A 544 25.33 39.56 41.52
C ASP A 544 26.58 40.40 41.73
N THR A 545 26.42 41.54 42.40
CA THR A 545 27.44 42.58 42.47
C THR A 545 27.87 42.84 43.91
N ASN A 546 29.18 42.72 44.15
CA ASN A 546 29.80 43.21 45.39
C ASN A 546 30.21 44.67 45.21
N VAL A 547 29.82 45.54 46.14
CA VAL A 547 30.15 46.96 46.13
C VAL A 547 31.06 47.27 47.31
N CYS A 548 32.19 47.91 47.04
CA CYS A 548 33.21 48.20 48.03
C CYS A 548 32.98 49.57 48.67
N GLY A 549 32.61 49.59 49.96
CA GLY A 549 32.31 50.83 50.71
C GLY A 549 31.01 51.52 50.30
N ASP A 550 30.78 52.75 50.79
CA ASP A 550 29.52 53.49 50.63
C ASP A 550 29.44 54.22 49.28
N VAL A 551 29.44 53.47 48.18
CA VAL A 551 29.27 54.01 46.82
C VAL A 551 27.82 53.80 46.36
N THR A 552 27.22 54.82 45.74
CA THR A 552 25.94 54.71 45.03
C THR A 552 26.19 54.50 43.55
N PHE A 553 25.41 53.62 42.93
CA PHE A 553 25.50 53.34 41.49
C PHE A 553 24.14 53.07 40.87
N GLY A 554 24.05 53.17 39.55
CA GLY A 554 22.84 52.88 38.79
C GLY A 554 22.92 51.51 38.10
N MET A 555 21.96 50.63 38.38
CA MET A 555 21.71 49.43 37.61
C MET A 555 20.79 49.77 36.45
N THR A 556 21.19 49.45 35.22
CA THR A 556 20.35 49.64 34.04
C THR A 556 19.88 48.29 33.54
N ALA A 557 18.57 48.16 33.32
CA ALA A 557 17.98 46.98 32.71
C ALA A 557 18.35 46.91 31.22
N ASP A 558 19.06 45.85 30.82
CA ASP A 558 19.18 45.47 29.42
C ASP A 558 18.05 44.50 29.09
N VAL A 559 17.23 44.82 28.09
CA VAL A 559 16.07 44.00 27.71
C VAL A 559 16.28 43.48 26.31
N THR A 560 16.36 42.15 26.20
CA THR A 560 16.42 41.46 24.92
C THR A 560 15.06 40.84 24.58
N ASN A 561 14.81 40.51 23.31
CA ASN A 561 13.58 39.86 22.83
C ASN A 561 12.27 40.68 22.93
N GLY A 562 12.30 41.94 22.49
CA GLY A 562 11.09 42.75 22.23
C GLY A 562 11.08 44.12 22.93
N PRO A 563 10.33 45.11 22.42
CA PRO A 563 10.28 46.44 23.03
C PRO A 563 9.54 46.41 24.38
N ALA A 564 10.22 46.82 25.44
CA ALA A 564 9.63 47.01 26.76
C ALA A 564 8.67 48.20 26.78
N SER A 565 7.52 48.03 27.42
CA SER A 565 6.49 49.05 27.64
C SER A 565 6.40 49.50 29.10
N GLY A 566 6.87 48.67 30.04
CA GLY A 566 6.86 48.95 31.47
C GLY A 566 7.98 48.24 32.23
N PHE A 567 8.44 48.87 33.31
CA PHE A 567 9.48 48.38 34.22
C PHE A 567 8.97 48.55 35.65
N ASN A 568 8.94 47.48 36.44
CA ASN A 568 8.51 47.49 37.83
C ASN A 568 9.56 46.81 38.71
N TRP A 569 10.15 47.58 39.63
CA TRP A 569 11.12 47.06 40.59
C TRP A 569 10.43 46.55 41.86
N SER A 570 11.01 45.54 42.53
CA SER A 570 10.53 45.02 43.83
C SER A 570 10.44 46.07 44.94
N THR A 571 11.17 47.17 44.77
CA THR A 571 11.19 48.33 45.68
C THR A 571 10.12 49.39 45.36
N GLY A 572 9.33 49.18 44.30
CA GLY A 572 8.15 49.99 43.95
C GLY A 572 8.37 51.08 42.91
N GLU A 573 9.61 51.33 42.47
CA GLU A 573 9.90 52.32 41.42
C GLU A 573 9.63 51.78 40.01
N THR A 574 9.43 52.73 39.09
CA THR A 574 9.22 52.46 37.67
C THR A 574 10.30 53.11 36.81
N GLY A 575 10.71 52.43 35.74
CA GLY A 575 11.74 52.88 34.80
C GLY A 575 12.92 51.91 34.64
N PRO A 576 13.73 52.06 33.58
CA PRO A 576 14.79 51.10 33.22
C PRO A 576 16.04 51.19 34.10
N ILE A 577 16.16 52.18 34.99
CA ILE A 577 17.35 52.38 35.83
C ILE A 577 16.94 52.37 37.30
N LYS A 578 17.63 51.56 38.12
CA LYS A 578 17.52 51.56 39.58
C LYS A 578 18.79 52.14 40.20
N ILE A 579 18.64 53.19 41.02
CA ILE A 579 19.73 53.68 41.86
C ILE A 579 19.80 52.83 43.13
N VAL A 580 20.96 52.24 43.37
CA VAL A 580 21.23 51.37 44.51
C VAL A 580 22.14 52.10 45.50
N SER A 581 21.74 52.08 46.77
CA SER A 581 22.45 52.73 47.87
C SER A 581 22.58 51.85 49.11
N GLU A 582 22.00 50.66 49.11
CA GLU A 582 22.03 49.69 50.21
C GLU A 582 22.11 48.27 49.65
N GLY A 583 22.59 47.32 50.46
CA GLY A 583 22.63 45.92 50.07
C GLY A 583 21.24 45.27 50.12
N GLY A 584 20.97 44.34 49.20
CA GLY A 584 19.69 43.64 49.14
C GLY A 584 19.47 42.89 47.83
N THR A 585 18.32 42.23 47.73
CA THR A 585 17.87 41.55 46.52
C THR A 585 16.92 42.45 45.74
N TYR A 586 17.26 42.72 44.49
CA TYR A 586 16.47 43.54 43.57
C TYR A 586 15.87 42.63 42.49
N ILE A 587 14.55 42.71 42.31
CA ILE A 587 13.83 41.98 41.28
C ILE A 587 13.23 43.00 40.33
N LEU A 588 13.45 42.84 39.02
CA LEU A 588 12.83 43.65 37.99
C LEU A 588 11.85 42.80 37.21
N THR A 589 10.61 43.27 37.11
CA THR A 589 9.62 42.76 36.15
C THR A 589 9.50 43.73 34.98
N VAL A 590 9.74 43.26 33.76
CA VAL A 590 9.58 44.03 32.52
C VAL A 590 8.37 43.51 31.76
N THR A 591 7.50 44.41 31.31
CA THR A 591 6.32 44.08 30.50
C THR A 591 6.43 44.71 29.11
N ASN A 592 5.95 44.03 28.07
CA ASN A 592 5.89 44.56 26.70
C ASN A 592 4.49 45.09 26.33
N ASN A 593 4.31 45.64 25.13
CA ASN A 593 3.01 46.17 24.68
C ASN A 593 1.91 45.10 24.50
N ALA A 594 2.28 43.83 24.38
CA ALA A 594 1.35 42.70 24.31
C ALA A 594 0.93 42.18 25.70
N GLY A 595 1.46 42.75 26.79
CA GLY A 595 1.19 42.32 28.15
C GLY A 595 2.09 41.20 28.68
N CYS A 596 3.06 40.74 27.90
CA CYS A 596 4.00 39.69 28.29
C CYS A 596 5.06 40.22 29.24
N SER A 597 5.38 39.45 30.28
CA SER A 597 6.29 39.88 31.33
C SER A 597 7.46 38.90 31.53
N GLY A 598 8.67 39.45 31.67
CA GLY A 598 9.86 38.73 32.08
C GLY A 598 10.39 39.27 33.41
N ILE A 599 11.14 38.44 34.13
CA ILE A 599 11.68 38.78 35.45
C ILE A 599 13.18 38.49 35.46
N ASP A 600 13.94 39.38 36.09
CA ASP A 600 15.32 39.11 36.46
C ASP A 600 15.62 39.56 37.88
N THR A 601 16.59 38.91 38.53
CA THR A 601 16.95 39.13 39.94
C THR A 601 18.45 39.30 40.09
N VAL A 602 18.86 40.33 40.83
CA VAL A 602 20.26 40.58 41.19
C VAL A 602 20.39 40.81 42.69
N VAL A 603 21.45 40.28 43.29
CA VAL A 603 21.81 40.50 44.69
C VAL A 603 22.98 41.48 44.77
N VAL A 604 22.82 42.51 45.60
CA VAL A 604 23.87 43.50 45.89
C VAL A 604 24.36 43.32 47.30
N THR A 605 25.67 43.11 47.45
CA THR A 605 26.32 42.98 48.76
C THR A 605 27.30 44.12 48.96
N TYR A 606 27.10 44.93 49.99
CA TYR A 606 28.09 45.93 50.40
C TYR A 606 29.16 45.26 51.25
N VAL A 607 30.41 45.39 50.82
CA VAL A 607 31.57 44.79 51.46
C VAL A 607 32.44 45.90 52.01
N THR A 608 32.81 45.78 53.28
CA THR A 608 33.84 46.64 53.88
C THR A 608 35.22 46.18 53.38
N PRO A 609 36.00 47.03 52.68
CA PRO A 609 37.29 46.62 52.13
C PRO A 609 38.29 46.24 53.22
N LEU A 610 38.98 45.11 53.06
CA LEU A 610 40.09 44.74 53.94
C LEU A 610 41.25 45.73 53.76
N GLN A 611 41.63 46.42 54.83
CA GLN A 611 42.74 47.38 54.78
C GLN A 611 44.08 46.64 54.66
N VAL A 612 44.94 47.10 53.74
CA VAL A 612 46.34 46.65 53.67
C VAL A 612 47.19 47.53 54.57
N GLU A 613 48.05 46.91 55.38
CA GLU A 613 48.95 47.63 56.30
C GLU A 613 50.41 47.31 55.98
N LEU A 614 51.24 48.35 55.97
CA LEU A 614 52.69 48.30 55.88
C LEU A 614 53.34 48.72 57.21
N PRO A 615 54.60 48.32 57.48
CA PRO A 615 55.35 48.83 58.63
C PRO A 615 55.53 50.36 58.58
N ASN A 616 55.55 51.02 59.74
CA ASN A 616 55.69 52.49 59.82
C ASN A 616 56.96 53.06 59.15
N SER A 617 58.08 52.31 59.18
CA SER A 617 59.33 52.64 58.47
C SER A 617 60.24 51.41 58.36
N GLY A 618 61.16 51.40 57.40
CA GLY A 618 62.13 50.31 57.20
C GLY A 618 63.58 50.81 57.09
N THR A 619 64.54 50.12 57.71
CA THR A 619 65.98 50.40 57.52
C THR A 619 66.74 49.12 57.23
N GLY A 620 67.51 49.09 56.15
CA GLY A 620 68.30 47.93 55.70
C GLY A 620 69.76 48.27 55.40
N THR A 621 70.60 47.25 55.26
CA THR A 621 71.99 47.40 54.79
C THR A 621 72.14 46.58 53.51
N GLY A 622 72.45 47.21 52.39
CA GLY A 622 72.40 46.59 51.06
C GLY A 622 70.99 46.40 50.49
N SER A 623 70.05 45.83 51.25
CA SER A 623 68.63 45.69 50.88
C SER A 623 67.69 45.67 52.10
N TYR A 624 66.38 45.84 51.87
CA TYR A 624 65.30 45.71 52.85
C TYR A 624 64.08 45.05 52.22
N THR A 625 63.48 44.07 52.89
CA THR A 625 62.24 43.41 52.44
C THR A 625 61.03 44.04 53.12
N ILE A 626 60.12 44.58 52.31
CA ILE A 626 58.85 45.14 52.76
C ILE A 626 57.81 44.02 52.68
N ASN A 627 57.07 43.78 53.77
CA ASN A 627 55.98 42.81 53.82
C ASN A 627 54.66 43.55 54.09
N ALA A 628 53.67 43.37 53.22
CA ALA A 628 52.30 43.83 53.45
C ALA A 628 51.50 42.84 54.30
N SER A 629 50.46 43.31 55.00
CA SER A 629 49.52 42.46 55.72
C SER A 629 48.92 41.37 54.81
N ALA A 630 48.80 40.14 55.32
CA ALA A 630 48.18 39.03 54.60
C ALA A 630 46.65 39.19 54.50
N GLY A 631 46.02 38.48 53.56
CA GLY A 631 44.56 38.42 53.42
C GLY A 631 44.00 38.94 52.09
N HIS A 632 44.86 39.48 51.22
CA HIS A 632 44.49 39.97 49.89
C HIS A 632 44.92 38.98 48.82
N LEU A 633 44.18 38.94 47.70
CA LEU A 633 44.48 38.06 46.58
C LEU A 633 45.58 38.60 45.67
N PHE A 634 45.63 39.91 45.49
CA PHE A 634 46.60 40.57 44.62
C PHE A 634 47.28 41.72 45.35
N TYR A 635 48.56 41.91 45.09
CA TYR A 635 49.36 43.01 45.60
C TYR A 635 50.14 43.60 44.42
N GLU A 636 49.99 44.90 44.20
CA GLU A 636 50.70 45.66 43.18
C GLU A 636 51.46 46.80 43.84
N TRP A 637 52.79 46.79 43.67
CA TRP A 637 53.65 47.79 44.29
C TRP A 637 53.95 48.95 43.34
N SER A 638 54.26 50.12 43.90
CA SER A 638 54.80 51.28 43.18
C SER A 638 56.05 51.01 42.32
N THR A 639 56.71 49.86 42.53
CA THR A 639 57.82 49.35 41.71
C THR A 639 57.37 48.55 40.49
N SER A 640 56.06 48.38 40.29
CA SER A 640 55.43 47.46 39.33
C SER A 640 55.67 45.97 39.61
N GLU A 641 56.21 45.64 40.78
CA GLU A 641 56.35 44.25 41.24
C GLU A 641 55.03 43.75 41.86
N THR A 642 54.85 42.44 41.84
CA THR A 642 53.68 41.77 42.40
C THR A 642 54.08 40.77 43.50
N GLY A 643 53.16 40.55 44.44
CA GLY A 643 53.36 39.64 45.59
C GLY A 643 53.30 40.36 46.93
N GLN A 644 53.01 39.63 48.01
CA GLN A 644 52.81 40.20 49.35
C GLN A 644 54.06 40.95 49.88
N SER A 645 55.24 40.64 49.36
CA SER A 645 56.49 41.26 49.78
C SER A 645 57.39 41.58 48.59
N ILE A 646 58.11 42.70 48.68
CA ILE A 646 59.14 43.10 47.72
C ILE A 646 60.46 43.37 48.45
N SER A 647 61.58 43.24 47.75
CA SER A 647 62.90 43.58 48.29
C SER A 647 63.49 44.77 47.54
N VAL A 648 63.77 45.84 48.27
CA VAL A 648 64.26 47.10 47.72
C VAL A 648 65.70 47.34 48.17
N ASN A 649 66.51 47.95 47.30
CA ASN A 649 67.94 48.21 47.53
C ASN A 649 68.30 49.70 47.46
N THR A 650 67.31 50.57 47.25
CA THR A 650 67.45 52.02 47.28
C THR A 650 66.58 52.60 48.40
N SER A 651 67.01 53.73 48.96
CA SER A 651 66.18 54.49 49.89
C SER A 651 65.07 55.21 49.13
N GLY A 652 63.84 55.17 49.63
CA GLY A 652 62.69 55.78 48.94
C GLY A 652 61.35 55.48 49.60
N SER A 653 60.30 56.05 49.01
CA SER A 653 58.90 55.80 49.36
C SER A 653 58.35 54.67 48.50
N TYR A 654 57.72 53.68 49.13
CA TYR A 654 57.10 52.55 48.44
C TYR A 654 55.64 52.42 48.88
N SER A 655 54.72 52.33 47.94
CA SER A 655 53.31 52.03 48.21
C SER A 655 52.90 50.68 47.63
N VAL A 656 51.90 50.05 48.23
CA VAL A 656 51.22 48.86 47.71
C VAL A 656 49.73 49.15 47.56
N THR A 657 49.14 48.67 46.48
CA THR A 657 47.68 48.52 46.33
C THR A 657 47.35 47.04 46.40
N ALA A 658 46.52 46.64 47.36
CA ALA A 658 46.12 45.26 47.55
C ALA A 658 44.63 45.09 47.23
N THR A 659 44.29 44.01 46.52
CA THR A 659 42.91 43.65 46.15
C THR A 659 42.49 42.41 46.91
N ASP A 660 41.39 42.47 47.66
CA ASP A 660 40.86 41.32 48.42
C ASP A 660 40.07 40.33 47.56
N SER A 661 39.53 39.27 48.20
CA SER A 661 38.76 38.23 47.50
C SER A 661 37.42 38.67 46.96
N ASN A 662 36.93 39.85 47.38
CA ASN A 662 35.68 40.44 46.88
C ASN A 662 35.95 41.49 45.79
N GLY A 663 37.21 41.67 45.38
CA GLY A 663 37.61 42.65 44.36
C GLY A 663 37.83 44.06 44.90
N CYS A 664 37.77 44.27 46.22
CA CYS A 664 37.96 45.59 46.82
C CYS A 664 39.44 45.95 46.97
N GLN A 665 39.79 47.18 46.59
CA GLN A 665 41.18 47.67 46.63
C GLN A 665 41.41 48.63 47.79
N THR A 666 42.55 48.45 48.47
CA THR A 666 43.07 49.38 49.48
C THR A 666 44.57 49.60 49.27
N SER A 667 45.11 50.72 49.75
CA SER A 667 46.53 51.04 49.55
C SER A 667 47.17 51.60 50.81
N ASP A 668 48.47 51.34 50.98
CA ASP A 668 49.29 51.89 52.07
C ASP A 668 50.73 52.17 51.61
N THR A 669 51.46 53.02 52.33
CA THR A 669 52.79 53.57 51.95
C THR A 669 53.80 53.53 53.08
N ILE A 670 55.05 53.15 52.78
CA ILE A 670 56.19 53.09 53.71
C ILE A 670 57.39 53.90 53.20
N GLN A 671 58.16 54.48 54.13
CA GLN A 671 59.50 55.04 53.86
C GLN A 671 60.61 54.04 54.23
N VAL A 672 61.56 53.79 53.32
CA VAL A 672 62.69 52.87 53.51
C VAL A 672 64.04 53.58 53.36
N THR A 673 64.99 53.30 54.27
CA THR A 673 66.38 53.82 54.24
C THR A 673 67.39 52.67 54.12
N ILE A 674 68.25 52.66 53.09
CA ILE A 674 69.29 51.65 52.86
C ILE A 674 70.69 52.23 53.13
N LYS A 675 71.47 51.58 54.02
CA LYS A 675 72.86 51.92 54.32
C LYS A 675 73.85 51.14 53.42
N PRO A 676 74.98 51.73 52.98
CA PRO A 676 76.03 51.02 52.23
C PRO A 676 76.72 49.95 53.08
N ALA A 677 77.03 48.79 52.50
CA ALA A 677 77.70 47.68 53.20
C ALA A 677 79.22 47.88 53.29
N GLY A 678 79.77 47.86 54.52
CA GLY A 678 81.19 47.62 54.78
C GLY A 678 82.08 48.83 55.10
N ILE A 679 81.93 49.44 56.29
CA ILE A 679 83.01 50.12 57.03
C ILE A 679 82.77 49.90 58.53
N SER A 680 83.72 49.27 59.23
CA SER A 680 83.77 49.13 60.69
C SER A 680 84.68 50.20 61.31
N ASP A 681 84.25 50.77 62.43
CA ASP A 681 84.91 51.79 63.26
C ASP A 681 86.41 51.58 63.52
N LEU A 682 87.20 52.66 63.46
CA LEU A 682 88.49 52.77 64.17
C LEU A 682 88.60 54.14 64.85
N SER A 683 88.85 54.09 66.15
CA SER A 683 88.96 55.18 67.12
C SER A 683 90.38 55.75 67.21
N GLU A 684 90.45 57.09 67.37
CA GLU A 684 91.59 57.93 67.75
C GLU A 684 92.62 58.32 66.64
N SER A 685 92.58 59.62 66.29
CA SER A 685 93.41 60.28 65.25
C SER A 685 94.86 60.55 65.67
N ILE A 686 95.82 60.51 64.74
CA ILE A 686 97.27 60.62 65.01
C ILE A 686 97.85 62.05 64.85
N PHE A 687 97.04 63.09 64.61
CA PHE A 687 97.45 64.50 64.75
C PHE A 687 96.32 65.43 65.19
N THR A 688 96.65 66.53 65.88
CA THR A 688 95.68 67.57 66.31
C THR A 688 95.86 68.87 65.52
N LEU A 689 94.75 69.44 65.05
CA LEU A 689 94.68 70.76 64.41
C LEU A 689 94.26 71.78 65.47
N THR A 690 95.19 72.49 66.09
CA THR A 690 94.82 73.55 67.04
C THR A 690 95.76 74.76 67.01
N PRO A 691 95.23 76.00 66.97
CA PRO A 691 93.83 76.37 66.72
C PRO A 691 93.45 76.36 65.22
N ASN A 692 92.16 76.21 64.91
CA ASN A 692 91.59 76.49 63.58
C ASN A 692 91.99 77.92 63.18
N PRO A 693 92.60 78.16 62.00
CA PRO A 693 93.40 79.35 61.78
C PRO A 693 92.54 80.61 61.66
N ALA A 694 92.42 81.37 62.75
CA ALA A 694 91.94 82.76 62.72
C ALA A 694 93.02 83.75 62.23
N ARG A 695 94.21 83.27 61.87
CA ARG A 695 95.39 84.06 61.43
C ARG A 695 96.13 83.43 60.24
N ASP A 696 95.44 82.66 59.40
CA ASP A 696 96.01 82.06 58.18
C ASP A 696 97.24 81.14 58.37
N ILE A 697 97.44 80.53 59.55
CA ILE A 697 98.57 79.62 59.80
C ILE A 697 98.09 78.34 60.50
N ILE A 698 98.46 77.17 59.97
CA ILE A 698 98.29 75.86 60.63
C ILE A 698 99.63 75.42 61.22
N HIS A 699 99.61 75.01 62.49
CA HIS A 699 100.76 74.41 63.17
C HIS A 699 100.58 72.89 63.25
N LEU A 700 101.62 72.15 62.88
CA LEU A 700 101.71 70.70 63.01
C LEU A 700 102.80 70.35 64.04
N ASN A 701 102.41 69.82 65.19
CA ASN A 701 103.33 69.40 66.26
C ASN A 701 103.60 67.88 66.16
N SER A 702 104.84 67.44 66.34
CA SER A 702 105.33 66.10 65.97
C SER A 702 104.84 64.93 66.83
N ILE A 703 104.84 63.73 66.25
CA ILE A 703 105.25 62.50 66.92
C ILE A 703 106.39 61.87 66.12
N GLU A 704 107.41 61.43 66.85
CA GLU A 704 108.68 60.86 66.39
C GLU A 704 108.49 59.70 65.39
N ASN A 705 108.75 59.95 64.11
CA ASN A 705 109.20 58.90 63.20
C ASN A 705 109.90 59.49 61.97
N SER A 706 111.18 59.13 61.83
CA SER A 706 112.08 59.55 60.76
C SER A 706 111.67 58.93 59.42
N GLY A 707 110.96 59.70 58.58
CA GLY A 707 110.60 59.33 57.22
C GLY A 707 110.06 60.51 56.40
N SER A 708 110.11 60.39 55.08
CA SER A 708 109.55 61.37 54.13
C SER A 708 108.04 61.52 54.32
N LEU A 709 107.57 62.77 54.49
CA LEU A 709 106.15 63.12 54.54
C LEU A 709 105.71 63.76 53.22
N GLU A 710 104.54 63.40 52.71
CA GLU A 710 103.80 64.17 51.72
C GLU A 710 102.48 64.64 52.33
N LEU A 711 102.28 65.96 52.40
CA LEU A 711 101.00 66.56 52.79
C LEU A 711 100.37 67.21 51.57
N GLN A 712 99.09 66.93 51.36
CA GLN A 712 98.28 67.52 50.31
C GLN A 712 97.03 68.18 50.92
N ILE A 713 96.68 69.37 50.45
CA ILE A 713 95.39 70.01 50.77
C ILE A 713 94.55 69.99 49.50
N PHE A 714 93.29 69.60 49.66
CA PHE A 714 92.30 69.53 48.60
C PHE A 714 91.18 70.54 48.87
N ASP A 715 90.68 71.15 47.81
CA ASP A 715 89.37 71.81 47.86
C ASP A 715 88.24 70.78 47.91
N LEU A 716 87.00 71.23 48.12
CA LEU A 716 85.81 70.35 48.12
C LEU A 716 85.54 69.70 46.75
N ALA A 717 86.13 70.21 45.67
CA ALA A 717 86.05 69.59 44.34
C ALA A 717 87.09 68.46 44.18
N GLY A 718 87.89 68.16 45.21
CA GLY A 718 88.89 67.11 45.21
C GLY A 718 90.16 67.48 44.44
N ARG A 719 90.39 68.75 44.11
CA ARG A 719 91.61 69.22 43.46
C ARG A 719 92.68 69.51 44.50
N VAL A 720 93.90 69.02 44.28
CA VAL A 720 95.05 69.34 45.13
C VAL A 720 95.41 70.82 44.93
N VAL A 721 95.22 71.61 45.98
CA VAL A 721 95.52 73.05 46.03
C VAL A 721 96.82 73.38 46.76
N TYR A 722 97.36 72.42 47.52
CA TYR A 722 98.65 72.55 48.19
C TYR A 722 99.37 71.21 48.24
N THR A 723 100.69 71.22 48.13
CA THR A 723 101.52 70.04 48.42
C THR A 723 102.83 70.46 49.04
N VAL A 724 103.23 69.79 50.12
CA VAL A 724 104.57 69.88 50.69
C VAL A 724 105.16 68.49 50.85
N LYS A 725 106.41 68.33 50.41
CA LYS A 725 107.23 67.13 50.61
C LYS A 725 108.48 67.55 51.36
N SER A 726 108.61 67.14 52.61
CA SER A 726 109.81 67.44 53.40
C SER A 726 110.15 66.30 54.35
N GLU A 727 111.41 66.27 54.79
CA GLU A 727 111.81 65.56 55.99
C GLU A 727 111.39 66.42 57.21
N TRP A 728 110.95 65.76 58.28
CA TRP A 728 110.39 66.45 59.45
C TRP A 728 111.42 67.35 60.16
N THR A 729 111.05 68.60 60.46
CA THR A 729 111.62 69.40 61.54
C THR A 729 110.53 69.70 62.56
N ASN A 730 110.85 69.69 63.86
CA ASN A 730 109.88 69.99 64.92
C ASN A 730 109.16 71.33 64.66
N ASN A 731 107.81 71.29 64.69
CA ASN A 731 106.89 72.41 64.44
C ASN A 731 106.92 72.95 63.01
N MET A 732 106.23 72.25 62.10
CA MET A 732 105.95 72.80 60.77
C MET A 732 104.78 73.77 60.81
N GLU A 733 105.00 74.95 60.23
CA GLU A 733 103.96 75.96 60.00
C GLU A 733 103.59 76.00 58.52
N ILE A 734 102.29 75.89 58.23
CA ILE A 734 101.75 76.04 56.87
C ILE A 734 101.01 77.36 56.82
N ASN A 735 101.50 78.26 55.97
CA ASN A 735 100.86 79.54 55.71
C ASN A 735 99.74 79.36 54.66
N LEU A 736 98.53 79.70 55.06
CA LEU A 736 97.30 79.61 54.28
C LEU A 736 96.82 80.94 53.71
N SER A 737 97.59 82.03 53.79
CA SER A 737 97.13 83.37 53.38
C SER A 737 96.67 83.46 51.92
N HIS A 738 97.16 82.56 51.06
CA HIS A 738 96.85 82.50 49.64
C HIS A 738 95.65 81.61 49.28
N PHE A 739 95.06 80.90 50.24
CA PHE A 739 93.82 80.14 50.02
C PHE A 739 92.60 81.05 50.16
N GLU A 740 91.53 80.78 49.43
CA GLU A 740 90.25 81.46 49.62
C GLU A 740 89.55 80.98 50.91
N ALA A 741 88.59 81.74 51.44
CA ALA A 741 87.76 81.28 52.54
C ALA A 741 86.93 80.07 52.08
N GLY A 742 86.93 78.99 52.86
CA GLY A 742 86.31 77.73 52.44
C GLY A 742 86.68 76.53 53.30
N LYS A 743 85.98 75.43 53.06
CA LYS A 743 86.28 74.13 53.69
C LYS A 743 87.29 73.38 52.83
N TYR A 744 88.33 72.88 53.46
CA TYR A 744 89.41 72.14 52.81
C TYR A 744 89.60 70.78 53.48
N ILE A 745 90.15 69.84 52.72
CA ILE A 745 90.51 68.51 53.19
C ILE A 745 92.03 68.40 53.15
N MET A 746 92.65 68.19 54.30
CA MET A 746 94.08 67.92 54.42
C MET A 746 94.30 66.42 54.50
N ARG A 747 95.18 65.90 53.66
CA ARG A 747 95.63 64.51 53.67
C ARG A 747 97.12 64.47 53.95
N VAL A 748 97.51 63.63 54.89
CA VAL A 748 98.90 63.43 55.28
C VAL A 748 99.29 61.99 54.97
N HIS A 749 100.34 61.82 54.17
CA HIS A 749 100.92 60.54 53.79
C HIS A 749 102.29 60.40 54.47
N GLY A 750 102.41 59.45 55.38
CA GLY A 750 103.68 59.06 56.01
C GLY A 750 103.82 57.54 55.97
N GLY A 751 104.69 57.03 55.08
CA GLY A 751 104.84 55.59 54.86
C GLY A 751 103.53 54.91 54.44
N SER A 752 103.08 53.90 55.21
CA SER A 752 101.85 53.13 54.96
C SER A 752 100.59 53.75 55.57
N VAL A 753 100.67 54.94 56.18
CA VAL A 753 99.55 55.58 56.87
C VAL A 753 99.05 56.78 56.07
N VAL A 754 97.74 56.80 55.79
CA VAL A 754 97.04 57.93 55.19
C VAL A 754 95.96 58.39 56.16
N GLU A 755 96.13 59.58 56.74
CA GLU A 755 95.08 60.22 57.54
C GLU A 755 94.54 61.45 56.80
N THR A 756 93.22 61.64 56.89
CA THR A 756 92.51 62.76 56.25
C THR A 756 91.71 63.53 57.30
N LYS A 757 91.91 64.84 57.40
CA LYS A 757 91.10 65.74 58.24
C LYS A 757 90.58 66.92 57.43
N SER A 758 89.36 67.37 57.71
CA SER A 758 88.84 68.61 57.15
C SER A 758 89.08 69.78 58.10
N PHE A 759 89.40 70.95 57.56
CA PHE A 759 89.42 72.22 58.29
C PHE A 759 88.64 73.28 57.51
N VAL A 760 88.28 74.37 58.17
CA VAL A 760 87.60 75.51 57.53
C VAL A 760 88.48 76.73 57.69
N LYS A 761 88.91 77.31 56.55
CA LYS A 761 89.48 78.65 56.52
C LYS A 761 88.30 79.63 56.52
N LEU A 762 88.23 80.47 57.55
CA LEU A 762 87.22 81.53 57.66
C LEU A 762 87.53 82.69 56.71
#